data_AF-A0A2A2Y8H3-F1
#
_entry.id   AF-A0A2A2Y8H3-F1
#
_cell.length_a   1.000
_cell.length_b   1.000
_cell.length_c   1.000
_cell.angle_alpha   90.00
_cell.angle_beta   90.00
_cell.angle_gamma   90.00
#
_symmetry.space_group_name_H-M   'P 1'
#
loop_
_entity.id
_entity.type
_entity.pdbx_description
1 polymer ?
#
loop_
_entity_poly.entity_id
_entity_poly.type
_entity_poly.pdbx_seq_one_letter_code
_entity_poly.pdbx_strand_id
1 'polypeptide(L)'
;MRVNGTLVTSGSASQSISLSVGSNTITVVGTAEDGTTTSTYTVVVTRISNVANLSSLALSGGTLSPAFAANTPNYTASVPNATSSITVTPSTTNAFATVRVNGTLVSSGVESQSIPLNVGSNTITVITTAQDGTTTSTYTVAVTRFSSVATLSALTLSSGTLSPSFETNTTTYSAIVANPIGSITVRPTLTATTATVKVNGTLVTSGTPSQSIPLSLGSNTISIIGTAQDDTITSTYTLTVWKYQCTLVDAGIAEGGSASISWNAVDVATLTATPNSGYLFGAWTGDASGSDNPAAVVMDSDKTVGATFVEDTRDPDSDGLTNYQEIIVRLTNPNVADSDSDGVNDGQEVIDTTNPLVADTDDDGLSDGEEKTRNTNPLAKDTDGDGLSDLEEELNTKTNPLLADTDGDSISDALEDTDNDGISNLREVTELKTDPLLVDTDADGLSDTYELIYKGSVAAFAPRIGDRLRFELRELVPQGTLKLVGALPTGLFFNAVTGVLEGKLTGKPGLVKLSIQVLNGKTVLRTIPLQFTVLAFPSGLIGTWQVLLEDANGSPQGMITTLISSPGVWSAQYDSLGTKTLRSSKGVFDLTPSMDRAAIAITFPVVSLTPAFSSSWQIDATTALAAGSYAQGTLRGFRLAKTGELPTASRQITMVIDQGEQDGYQIPAGLGWATGTLGTTGSLPLSGQLGDAQSLKTTVRLSATGQAMMWVKPYRNLNSLIGGIISLRDTGIVPQSPYTSIRNGLSWRRVADNAELSYSSGFGPLAADASVNLHNKPTSSLVFSANLGLSNSEFRNVVFDGGGLPSAEQFTAMPERFVMDSTYKLNPVALPGRVMALWQGVINSTAGSFTGTIALDASNSGILKGNASV
;
A
#
# COMPACT_ATOMS: atom_id res chain seq x y z
N MET A 1 -70.02 -33.32 -109.66
CA MET A 1 -70.10 -34.50 -108.75
C MET A 1 -70.44 -34.03 -107.35
N ARG A 2 -70.89 -34.90 -106.44
CA ARG A 2 -71.09 -34.56 -105.02
C ARG A 2 -70.21 -35.44 -104.14
N VAL A 3 -69.53 -34.86 -103.15
CA VAL A 3 -68.78 -35.59 -102.12
C VAL A 3 -69.45 -35.32 -100.78
N ASN A 4 -69.90 -36.38 -100.08
CA ASN A 4 -70.76 -36.32 -98.90
C ASN A 4 -71.96 -35.38 -99.07
N GLY A 5 -72.58 -35.40 -100.25
CA GLY A 5 -73.75 -34.57 -100.58
C GLY A 5 -73.43 -33.15 -101.07
N THR A 6 -72.20 -32.65 -100.90
CA THR A 6 -71.77 -31.30 -101.33
C THR A 6 -71.27 -31.30 -102.76
N LEU A 7 -71.68 -30.33 -103.57
CA LEU A 7 -71.25 -30.22 -104.97
C LEU A 7 -69.76 -29.90 -105.09
N VAL A 8 -69.05 -30.66 -105.91
CA VAL A 8 -67.63 -30.48 -106.25
C VAL A 8 -67.49 -30.51 -107.77
N THR A 9 -66.75 -29.54 -108.31
CA THR A 9 -66.40 -29.49 -109.73
C THR A 9 -65.54 -30.70 -110.10
N SER A 10 -65.88 -31.38 -111.20
CA SER A 10 -65.12 -32.56 -111.64
C SER A 10 -63.65 -32.20 -111.89
N GLY A 11 -62.72 -33.00 -111.36
CA GLY A 11 -61.28 -32.75 -111.45
C GLY A 11 -60.72 -31.83 -110.36
N SER A 12 -61.56 -31.22 -109.52
CA SER A 12 -61.14 -30.39 -108.38
C SER A 12 -61.19 -31.16 -107.06
N ALA A 13 -60.33 -30.80 -106.11
CA ALA A 13 -60.39 -31.36 -104.75
C ALA A 13 -61.70 -30.98 -104.03
N SER A 14 -62.23 -31.89 -103.21
CA SER A 14 -63.31 -31.55 -102.28
C SER A 14 -62.79 -30.66 -101.15
N GLN A 15 -63.71 -30.07 -100.38
CA GLN A 15 -63.33 -29.50 -99.08
C GLN A 15 -62.81 -30.59 -98.14
N SER A 16 -62.06 -30.17 -97.12
CA SER A 16 -61.55 -31.05 -96.09
C SER A 16 -62.68 -31.80 -95.38
N ILE A 17 -62.52 -33.11 -95.20
CA ILE A 17 -63.47 -33.97 -94.51
C ILE A 17 -62.92 -34.28 -93.12
N SER A 18 -63.63 -33.86 -92.08
CA SER A 18 -63.28 -34.20 -90.70
C SER A 18 -63.52 -35.69 -90.45
N LEU A 19 -62.47 -36.42 -90.09
CA LEU A 19 -62.55 -37.84 -89.72
C LEU A 19 -62.66 -37.99 -88.21
N SER A 20 -63.57 -38.81 -87.71
CA SER A 20 -63.60 -39.27 -86.31
C SER A 20 -62.66 -40.47 -86.12
N VAL A 21 -62.17 -40.72 -84.90
CA VAL A 21 -61.42 -41.96 -84.62
C VAL A 21 -62.34 -43.17 -84.87
N GLY A 22 -61.83 -44.18 -85.57
CA GLY A 22 -62.62 -45.31 -86.07
C GLY A 22 -62.92 -45.21 -87.57
N SER A 23 -63.88 -46.00 -88.04
CA SER A 23 -64.26 -46.09 -89.46
C SER A 23 -65.10 -44.87 -89.90
N ASN A 24 -64.69 -44.20 -90.97
CA ASN A 24 -65.40 -43.06 -91.55
C ASN A 24 -65.78 -43.37 -93.01
N THR A 25 -67.06 -43.36 -93.33
CA THR A 25 -67.54 -43.61 -94.70
C THR A 25 -67.76 -42.29 -95.44
N ILE A 26 -67.04 -42.10 -96.54
CA ILE A 26 -67.16 -40.96 -97.46
C ILE A 26 -67.90 -41.44 -98.72
N THR A 27 -68.96 -40.74 -99.09
CA THR A 27 -69.78 -41.04 -100.26
C THR A 27 -69.47 -40.06 -101.39
N VAL A 28 -69.23 -40.55 -102.60
CA VAL A 28 -69.01 -39.71 -103.79
C VAL A 28 -70.03 -40.09 -104.85
N VAL A 29 -70.86 -39.14 -105.26
CA VAL A 29 -71.93 -39.36 -106.23
C VAL A 29 -71.62 -38.57 -107.50
N GLY A 30 -71.37 -39.28 -108.60
CA GLY A 30 -71.37 -38.70 -109.94
C GLY A 30 -72.79 -38.72 -110.50
N THR A 31 -73.28 -37.60 -111.04
CA THR A 31 -74.58 -37.51 -111.73
C THR A 31 -74.29 -37.22 -113.20
N ALA A 32 -74.89 -37.99 -114.12
CA ALA A 32 -74.75 -37.81 -115.56
C ALA A 32 -75.50 -36.55 -116.03
N GLU A 33 -75.27 -36.14 -117.29
CA GLU A 33 -75.85 -34.93 -117.89
C GLU A 33 -77.39 -34.95 -117.94
N ASP A 34 -78.00 -36.14 -117.97
CA ASP A 34 -79.46 -36.33 -117.91
C ASP A 34 -80.10 -35.92 -116.56
N GLY A 35 -79.28 -35.54 -115.57
CA GLY A 35 -79.70 -35.07 -114.25
C GLY A 35 -80.32 -36.14 -113.35
N THR A 36 -80.42 -37.40 -113.79
CA THR A 36 -81.14 -38.47 -113.06
C THR A 36 -80.30 -39.73 -112.86
N THR A 37 -79.40 -40.05 -113.80
CA THR A 37 -78.50 -41.20 -113.67
C THR A 37 -77.37 -40.84 -112.71
N THR A 38 -77.22 -41.60 -111.63
CA THR A 38 -76.15 -41.42 -110.65
C THR A 38 -75.33 -42.68 -110.43
N SER A 39 -74.04 -42.51 -110.10
CA SER A 39 -73.15 -43.57 -109.62
C SER A 39 -72.56 -43.15 -108.29
N THR A 40 -72.72 -43.99 -107.27
CA THR A 40 -72.22 -43.75 -105.92
C THR A 40 -71.00 -44.62 -105.65
N TYR A 41 -69.91 -43.98 -105.22
CA TYR A 41 -68.69 -44.60 -104.74
C TYR A 41 -68.59 -44.39 -103.23
N THR A 42 -68.12 -45.39 -102.50
CA THR A 42 -67.87 -45.27 -101.07
C THR A 42 -66.39 -45.47 -100.78
N VAL A 43 -65.83 -44.59 -99.95
CA VAL A 43 -64.46 -44.68 -99.45
C VAL A 43 -64.55 -44.78 -97.94
N VAL A 44 -64.08 -45.89 -97.38
CA VAL A 44 -64.02 -46.07 -95.92
C VAL A 44 -62.60 -45.73 -95.47
N VAL A 45 -62.47 -44.69 -94.64
CA VAL A 45 -61.21 -44.26 -94.03
C VAL A 45 -61.24 -44.58 -92.54
N THR A 46 -60.41 -45.51 -92.10
CA THR A 46 -60.27 -45.80 -90.65
C THR A 46 -59.16 -44.94 -90.06
N ARG A 47 -59.53 -44.02 -89.16
CA ARG A 47 -58.57 -43.20 -88.41
C ARG A 47 -58.25 -43.90 -87.09
N ILE A 48 -57.03 -44.43 -86.96
CA ILE A 48 -56.52 -45.09 -85.74
C ILE A 48 -56.30 -44.08 -84.60
N SER A 49 -56.46 -44.52 -83.34
CA SER A 49 -56.31 -43.65 -82.16
C SER A 49 -54.85 -43.41 -81.79
N ASN A 50 -54.54 -42.17 -81.40
CA ASN A 50 -53.24 -41.77 -80.84
C ASN A 50 -53.27 -41.65 -79.29
N VAL A 51 -54.30 -42.18 -78.62
CA VAL A 51 -54.42 -42.11 -77.16
C VAL A 51 -53.61 -43.22 -76.51
N ALA A 52 -52.46 -42.86 -75.93
CA ALA A 52 -51.57 -43.80 -75.24
C ALA A 52 -51.72 -43.80 -73.71
N ASN A 53 -52.45 -42.88 -73.08
CA ASN A 53 -52.48 -42.79 -71.61
C ASN A 53 -53.15 -44.00 -70.91
N LEU A 54 -52.73 -44.29 -69.69
CA LEU A 54 -53.42 -45.21 -68.78
C LEU A 54 -54.65 -44.53 -68.14
N SER A 55 -55.71 -45.31 -67.92
CA SER A 55 -56.89 -44.94 -67.13
C SER A 55 -56.74 -45.33 -65.65
N SER A 56 -55.91 -46.34 -65.34
CA SER A 56 -55.50 -46.67 -63.97
C SER A 56 -54.14 -47.39 -63.92
N LEU A 57 -53.47 -47.31 -62.77
CA LEU A 57 -52.30 -48.10 -62.42
C LEU A 57 -52.42 -48.46 -60.94
N ALA A 58 -52.42 -49.76 -60.62
CA ALA A 58 -52.45 -50.26 -59.25
C ALA A 58 -51.24 -51.15 -58.95
N LEU A 59 -50.85 -51.25 -57.68
CA LEU A 59 -49.78 -52.13 -57.19
C LEU A 59 -50.38 -53.19 -56.26
N SER A 60 -49.85 -54.41 -56.28
CA SER A 60 -50.27 -55.46 -55.33
C SER A 60 -49.74 -55.24 -53.90
N GLY A 61 -48.76 -54.34 -53.74
CA GLY A 61 -48.16 -53.98 -52.45
C GLY A 61 -47.59 -52.56 -52.48
N GLY A 62 -47.85 -51.80 -51.42
CA GLY A 62 -47.51 -50.38 -51.32
C GLY A 62 -48.55 -49.46 -51.98
N THR A 63 -48.46 -48.17 -51.68
CA THR A 63 -49.37 -47.15 -52.21
C THR A 63 -48.61 -46.23 -53.16
N LEU A 64 -49.19 -45.96 -54.34
CA LEU A 64 -48.63 -44.98 -55.27
C LEU A 64 -48.67 -43.57 -54.66
N SER A 65 -47.54 -42.88 -54.74
CA SER A 65 -47.37 -41.49 -54.37
C SER A 65 -46.68 -40.72 -55.51
N PRO A 66 -47.34 -39.72 -56.12
CA PRO A 66 -48.73 -39.32 -55.87
C PRO A 66 -49.76 -40.39 -56.27
N ALA A 67 -51.02 -40.21 -55.88
CA ALA A 67 -52.11 -41.06 -56.37
C ALA A 67 -52.18 -41.00 -57.91
N PHE A 68 -52.64 -42.09 -58.54
CA PHE A 68 -52.59 -42.20 -59.99
C PHE A 68 -53.36 -41.07 -60.70
N ALA A 69 -52.72 -40.50 -61.72
CA ALA A 69 -53.30 -39.49 -62.61
C ALA A 69 -52.69 -39.66 -64.00
N ALA A 70 -53.53 -39.75 -65.03
CA ALA A 70 -53.13 -40.15 -66.39
C ALA A 70 -51.97 -39.35 -67.01
N ASN A 71 -51.80 -38.08 -66.61
CA ASN A 71 -50.73 -37.19 -67.12
C ASN A 71 -49.50 -37.10 -66.18
N THR A 72 -49.42 -37.96 -65.15
CA THR A 72 -48.29 -38.01 -64.23
C THR A 72 -47.38 -39.18 -64.60
N PRO A 73 -46.16 -38.93 -65.09
CA PRO A 73 -45.30 -39.99 -65.61
C PRO A 73 -44.49 -40.72 -64.52
N ASN A 74 -44.39 -40.19 -63.29
CA ASN A 74 -43.53 -40.74 -62.25
C ASN A 74 -44.27 -40.92 -60.93
N TYR A 75 -44.10 -42.07 -60.31
CA TYR A 75 -44.66 -42.44 -59.03
C TYR A 75 -43.60 -43.10 -58.15
N THR A 76 -43.86 -43.05 -56.85
CA THR A 76 -43.09 -43.77 -55.83
C THR A 76 -44.02 -44.65 -55.02
N ALA A 77 -43.49 -45.72 -54.45
CA ALA A 77 -44.17 -46.52 -53.42
C ALA A 77 -43.12 -47.08 -52.46
N SER A 78 -43.52 -47.43 -51.24
CA SER A 78 -42.66 -48.14 -50.29
C SER A 78 -43.35 -49.38 -49.77
N VAL A 79 -42.58 -50.42 -49.51
CA VAL A 79 -43.06 -51.69 -48.96
C VAL A 79 -42.15 -52.17 -47.81
N PRO A 80 -42.69 -52.84 -46.78
CA PRO A 80 -41.90 -53.46 -45.71
C PRO A 80 -40.87 -54.45 -46.25
N ASN A 81 -39.84 -54.76 -45.47
CA ASN A 81 -38.78 -55.68 -45.92
C ASN A 81 -39.32 -57.07 -46.29
N ALA A 82 -40.39 -57.54 -45.64
CA ALA A 82 -41.01 -58.83 -45.92
C ALA A 82 -41.56 -58.97 -47.36
N THR A 83 -41.86 -57.85 -48.05
CA THR A 83 -42.42 -57.88 -49.41
C THR A 83 -41.31 -58.04 -50.46
N SER A 84 -41.02 -59.28 -50.87
CA SER A 84 -39.95 -59.59 -51.82
C SER A 84 -40.29 -59.41 -53.30
N SER A 85 -41.56 -59.20 -53.63
CA SER A 85 -42.03 -58.98 -55.00
C SER A 85 -43.39 -58.31 -55.01
N ILE A 86 -43.72 -57.62 -56.09
CA ILE A 86 -45.07 -57.07 -56.35
C ILE A 86 -45.52 -57.34 -57.79
N THR A 87 -46.81 -57.20 -58.08
CA THR A 87 -47.35 -57.08 -59.43
C THR A 87 -47.92 -55.68 -59.64
N VAL A 88 -48.07 -55.27 -60.91
CA VAL A 88 -48.74 -54.01 -61.28
C VAL A 88 -49.90 -54.29 -62.23
N THR A 89 -51.00 -53.56 -62.07
CA THR A 89 -52.23 -53.72 -62.86
C THR A 89 -52.51 -52.45 -63.65
N PRO A 90 -51.98 -52.31 -64.88
CA PRO A 90 -52.22 -51.15 -65.71
C PRO A 90 -53.49 -51.30 -66.55
N SER A 91 -54.32 -50.26 -66.62
CA SER A 91 -55.47 -50.19 -67.54
C SER A 91 -55.25 -49.09 -68.56
N THR A 92 -55.29 -49.40 -69.86
CA THR A 92 -55.22 -48.42 -70.94
C THR A 92 -56.51 -47.62 -71.07
N THR A 93 -56.42 -46.34 -71.48
CA THR A 93 -57.61 -45.52 -71.77
C THR A 93 -58.31 -45.96 -73.06
N ASN A 94 -57.55 -46.41 -74.05
CA ASN A 94 -58.07 -46.95 -75.29
C ASN A 94 -57.93 -48.48 -75.31
N ALA A 95 -59.00 -49.20 -75.65
CA ALA A 95 -59.02 -50.67 -75.68
C ALA A 95 -58.09 -51.30 -76.73
N PHE A 96 -57.69 -50.54 -77.76
CA PHE A 96 -56.75 -50.97 -78.79
C PHE A 96 -55.30 -50.54 -78.53
N ALA A 97 -55.03 -49.79 -77.44
CA ALA A 97 -53.67 -49.53 -77.01
C ALA A 97 -53.07 -50.78 -76.37
N THR A 98 -51.75 -50.96 -76.53
CA THR A 98 -51.00 -52.05 -75.89
C THR A 98 -50.25 -51.52 -74.68
N VAL A 99 -50.03 -52.35 -73.65
CA VAL A 99 -49.25 -51.98 -72.47
C VAL A 99 -48.17 -53.02 -72.19
N ARG A 100 -46.97 -52.55 -71.86
CA ARG A 100 -45.84 -53.37 -71.45
C ARG A 100 -45.37 -52.96 -70.06
N VAL A 101 -45.16 -53.93 -69.19
CA VAL A 101 -44.55 -53.75 -67.86
C VAL A 101 -43.16 -54.36 -67.91
N ASN A 102 -42.12 -53.56 -67.64
CA ASN A 102 -40.71 -53.93 -67.78
C ASN A 102 -40.42 -54.64 -69.12
N GLY A 103 -40.98 -54.09 -70.21
CA GLY A 103 -40.84 -54.64 -71.57
C GLY A 103 -41.75 -55.82 -71.91
N THR A 104 -42.39 -56.46 -70.94
CA THR A 104 -43.28 -57.62 -71.14
C THR A 104 -44.71 -57.17 -71.42
N LEU A 105 -45.37 -57.72 -72.43
CA LEU A 105 -46.75 -57.39 -72.78
C LEU A 105 -47.72 -57.84 -71.68
N VAL A 106 -48.62 -56.95 -71.26
CA VAL A 106 -49.67 -57.21 -70.27
C VAL A 106 -51.02 -56.80 -70.86
N SER A 107 -52.07 -57.56 -70.58
CA SER A 107 -53.43 -57.19 -70.99
C SER A 107 -53.94 -56.03 -70.13
N SER A 108 -54.65 -55.08 -70.75
CA SER A 108 -55.26 -53.95 -70.04
C SER A 108 -56.18 -54.44 -68.92
N GLY A 109 -55.99 -53.91 -67.70
CA GLY A 109 -56.75 -54.28 -66.50
C GLY A 109 -56.32 -55.59 -65.82
N VAL A 110 -55.27 -56.24 -66.32
CA VAL A 110 -54.75 -57.52 -65.77
C VAL A 110 -53.43 -57.30 -65.06
N GLU A 111 -53.19 -58.06 -63.99
CA GLU A 111 -51.91 -58.04 -63.27
C GLU A 111 -50.74 -58.46 -64.18
N SER A 112 -49.60 -57.80 -63.99
CA SER A 112 -48.33 -58.23 -64.57
C SER A 112 -47.85 -59.55 -63.96
N GLN A 113 -46.79 -60.11 -64.54
CA GLN A 113 -45.98 -61.12 -63.83
C GLN A 113 -45.40 -60.53 -62.53
N SER A 114 -45.04 -61.40 -61.59
CA SER A 114 -44.37 -61.02 -60.35
C SER A 114 -43.03 -60.33 -60.65
N ILE A 115 -42.81 -59.18 -60.02
CA ILE A 115 -41.61 -58.35 -60.16
C ILE A 115 -40.81 -58.48 -58.85
N PRO A 116 -39.69 -59.21 -58.84
CA PRO A 116 -38.82 -59.29 -57.67
C PRO A 116 -38.27 -57.92 -57.27
N LEU A 117 -38.23 -57.65 -55.96
CA LEU A 117 -37.72 -56.42 -55.38
C LEU A 117 -36.42 -56.71 -54.60
N ASN A 118 -35.35 -56.02 -54.97
CA ASN A 118 -34.16 -55.91 -54.13
C ASN A 118 -34.44 -54.93 -52.98
N VAL A 119 -33.74 -55.09 -51.85
CA VAL A 119 -33.79 -54.08 -50.78
C VAL A 119 -33.27 -52.75 -51.35
N GLY A 120 -33.95 -51.65 -51.04
CA GLY A 120 -33.72 -50.35 -51.66
C GLY A 120 -34.68 -50.05 -52.83
N SER A 121 -34.29 -49.13 -53.70
CA SER A 121 -35.14 -48.64 -54.80
C SER A 121 -35.14 -49.60 -55.99
N ASN A 122 -36.32 -49.91 -56.51
CA ASN A 122 -36.55 -50.74 -57.69
C ASN A 122 -37.39 -49.95 -58.69
N THR A 123 -36.96 -49.87 -59.95
CA THR A 123 -37.70 -49.12 -60.99
C THR A 123 -38.55 -50.05 -61.83
N ILE A 124 -39.85 -49.78 -61.89
CA ILE A 124 -40.81 -50.47 -62.76
C ILE A 124 -41.24 -49.51 -63.86
N THR A 125 -41.07 -49.91 -65.11
CA THR A 125 -41.48 -49.13 -66.28
C THR A 125 -42.75 -49.71 -66.88
N VAL A 126 -43.76 -48.86 -67.07
CA VAL A 126 -45.03 -49.21 -67.72
C VAL A 126 -45.16 -48.34 -68.96
N ILE A 127 -45.01 -48.95 -70.13
CA ILE A 127 -45.06 -48.26 -71.42
C ILE A 127 -46.34 -48.65 -72.12
N THR A 128 -47.13 -47.67 -72.48
CA THR A 128 -48.34 -47.83 -73.28
C THR A 128 -48.12 -47.29 -74.67
N THR A 129 -48.53 -48.03 -75.69
CA THR A 129 -48.46 -47.63 -77.11
C THR A 129 -49.86 -47.55 -77.66
N ALA A 130 -50.24 -46.40 -78.22
CA ALA A 130 -51.54 -46.18 -78.83
C ALA A 130 -51.76 -47.09 -80.06
N GLN A 131 -52.99 -47.11 -80.56
CA GLN A 131 -53.37 -47.92 -81.72
C GLN A 131 -52.61 -47.53 -83.01
N ASP A 132 -52.11 -46.30 -83.09
CA ASP A 132 -51.26 -45.83 -84.19
C ASP A 132 -49.86 -46.46 -84.25
N GLY A 133 -49.45 -47.18 -83.20
CA GLY A 133 -48.16 -47.85 -83.10
C GLY A 133 -46.96 -46.91 -82.89
N THR A 134 -47.18 -45.60 -82.83
CA THR A 134 -46.10 -44.59 -82.75
C THR A 134 -46.23 -43.69 -81.53
N THR A 135 -47.44 -43.39 -81.07
CA THR A 135 -47.66 -42.58 -79.87
C THR A 135 -47.51 -43.44 -78.63
N THR A 136 -46.58 -43.09 -77.74
CA THR A 136 -46.33 -43.80 -76.48
C THR A 136 -46.44 -42.91 -75.25
N SER A 137 -46.96 -43.44 -74.14
CA SER A 137 -46.86 -42.85 -72.81
C SER A 137 -46.05 -43.77 -71.90
N THR A 138 -45.20 -43.20 -71.06
CA THR A 138 -44.36 -43.96 -70.11
C THR A 138 -44.68 -43.54 -68.68
N TYR A 139 -44.94 -44.54 -67.84
CA TYR A 139 -45.15 -44.39 -66.41
C TYR A 139 -44.05 -45.16 -65.68
N THR A 140 -43.34 -44.48 -64.78
CA THR A 140 -42.26 -45.04 -63.97
C THR A 140 -42.73 -45.14 -62.53
N VAL A 141 -42.62 -46.31 -61.92
CA VAL A 141 -42.87 -46.51 -60.48
C VAL A 141 -41.56 -46.90 -59.81
N ALA A 142 -41.04 -46.03 -58.95
CA ALA A 142 -39.91 -46.34 -58.07
C ALA A 142 -40.43 -46.95 -56.76
N VAL A 143 -40.26 -48.26 -56.58
CA VAL A 143 -40.68 -49.00 -55.39
C VAL A 143 -39.49 -49.22 -54.47
N THR A 144 -39.54 -48.63 -53.28
CA THR A 144 -38.51 -48.81 -52.25
C THR A 144 -38.90 -49.93 -51.29
N ARG A 145 -38.15 -51.04 -51.28
CA ARG A 145 -38.29 -52.09 -50.27
C ARG A 145 -37.39 -51.76 -49.08
N PHE A 146 -37.97 -51.59 -47.89
CA PHE A 146 -37.22 -51.23 -46.68
C PHE A 146 -36.21 -52.30 -46.26
N SER A 147 -35.17 -51.89 -45.53
CA SER A 147 -34.17 -52.80 -44.92
C SER A 147 -34.64 -53.33 -43.56
N SER A 148 -34.32 -54.59 -43.26
CA SER A 148 -34.53 -55.26 -41.96
C SER A 148 -33.33 -55.19 -41.00
N VAL A 149 -32.25 -54.53 -41.41
CA VAL A 149 -30.99 -54.48 -40.62
C VAL A 149 -31.07 -53.41 -39.54
N ALA A 150 -31.11 -53.84 -38.27
CA ALA A 150 -31.16 -52.98 -37.09
C ALA A 150 -29.85 -52.96 -36.27
N THR A 151 -28.82 -53.69 -36.71
CA THR A 151 -27.58 -53.91 -35.95
C THR A 151 -26.63 -52.71 -36.01
N LEU A 152 -25.77 -52.57 -34.99
CA LEU A 152 -24.68 -51.61 -34.98
C LEU A 152 -23.46 -52.16 -35.75
N SER A 153 -22.75 -51.27 -36.43
CA SER A 153 -21.44 -51.51 -37.03
C SER A 153 -20.28 -50.97 -36.17
N ALA A 154 -20.57 -50.06 -35.23
CA ALA A 154 -19.62 -49.61 -34.21
C ALA A 154 -20.33 -49.04 -32.98
N LEU A 155 -19.68 -49.13 -31.83
CA LEU A 155 -20.04 -48.41 -30.60
C LEU A 155 -18.74 -47.87 -29.98
N THR A 156 -18.67 -46.57 -29.72
CA THR A 156 -17.52 -45.94 -29.06
C THR A 156 -17.96 -45.07 -27.89
N LEU A 157 -17.12 -44.94 -26.87
CA LEU A 157 -17.39 -44.15 -25.66
C LEU A 157 -16.52 -42.89 -25.64
N SER A 158 -16.99 -41.81 -25.01
CA SER A 158 -16.16 -40.62 -24.77
C SER A 158 -15.12 -40.81 -23.66
N SER A 159 -15.34 -41.79 -22.77
CA SER A 159 -14.43 -42.19 -21.71
C SER A 159 -14.71 -43.65 -21.32
N GLY A 160 -13.68 -44.36 -20.85
CA GLY A 160 -13.73 -45.80 -20.61
C GLY A 160 -13.47 -46.62 -21.86
N THR A 161 -13.11 -47.89 -21.64
CA THR A 161 -12.88 -48.87 -22.70
C THR A 161 -14.00 -49.90 -22.68
N LEU A 162 -14.57 -50.21 -23.84
CA LEU A 162 -15.56 -51.27 -23.96
C LEU A 162 -14.92 -52.63 -23.67
N SER A 163 -15.54 -53.39 -22.78
CA SER A 163 -15.20 -54.77 -22.46
C SER A 163 -16.44 -55.66 -22.59
N PRO A 164 -16.44 -56.63 -23.51
CA PRO A 164 -15.41 -56.88 -24.53
C PRO A 164 -15.32 -55.75 -25.58
N SER A 165 -14.29 -55.77 -26.43
CA SER A 165 -14.24 -54.89 -27.61
C SER A 165 -15.47 -55.07 -28.49
N PHE A 166 -15.87 -54.02 -29.22
CA PHE A 166 -17.09 -54.06 -30.01
C PHE A 166 -17.05 -55.18 -31.07
N GLU A 167 -18.11 -55.99 -31.07
CA GLU A 167 -18.35 -57.02 -32.08
C GLU A 167 -19.84 -56.98 -32.44
N THR A 168 -20.18 -57.09 -33.74
CA THR A 168 -21.56 -56.86 -34.24
C THR A 168 -22.61 -57.75 -33.57
N ASN A 169 -22.24 -58.97 -33.17
CA ASN A 169 -23.15 -59.94 -32.55
C ASN A 169 -23.19 -59.87 -31.02
N THR A 170 -22.34 -59.03 -30.40
CA THR A 170 -22.29 -58.85 -28.95
C THR A 170 -23.25 -57.74 -28.55
N THR A 171 -24.21 -58.08 -27.68
CA THR A 171 -25.28 -57.18 -27.23
C THR A 171 -25.09 -56.68 -25.80
N THR A 172 -24.08 -57.16 -25.07
CA THR A 172 -23.79 -56.72 -23.70
C THR A 172 -22.34 -56.29 -23.58
N TYR A 173 -22.14 -55.13 -22.98
CA TYR A 173 -20.84 -54.51 -22.80
C TYR A 173 -20.73 -53.94 -21.40
N SER A 174 -19.49 -53.84 -20.93
CA SER A 174 -19.14 -53.11 -19.71
C SER A 174 -18.04 -52.10 -20.01
N ALA A 175 -17.93 -51.09 -19.15
CA ALA A 175 -16.79 -50.18 -19.13
C ALA A 175 -16.56 -49.70 -17.70
N ILE A 176 -15.31 -49.38 -17.36
CA ILE A 176 -14.96 -48.73 -16.10
C ILE A 176 -14.53 -47.30 -16.42
N VAL A 177 -14.93 -46.35 -15.57
CA VAL A 177 -14.48 -44.96 -15.63
C VAL A 177 -14.00 -44.47 -14.27
N ALA A 178 -13.00 -43.58 -14.29
CA ALA A 178 -12.46 -42.95 -13.10
C ALA A 178 -13.51 -42.05 -12.41
N ASN A 179 -13.40 -41.91 -11.09
CA ASN A 179 -14.32 -41.11 -10.28
C ASN A 179 -14.55 -39.67 -10.81
N PRO A 180 -13.53 -38.91 -11.28
CA PRO A 180 -13.75 -37.56 -11.79
C PRO A 180 -14.70 -37.46 -12.99
N ILE A 181 -14.94 -38.56 -13.72
CA ILE A 181 -15.83 -38.58 -14.88
C ILE A 181 -17.30 -38.54 -14.40
N GLY A 182 -17.91 -37.36 -14.44
CA GLY A 182 -19.31 -37.14 -14.04
C GLY A 182 -20.34 -37.57 -15.07
N SER A 183 -19.94 -37.76 -16.34
CA SER A 183 -20.84 -38.14 -17.43
C SER A 183 -20.07 -38.68 -18.63
N ILE A 184 -20.75 -39.45 -19.49
CA ILE A 184 -20.20 -39.90 -20.78
C ILE A 184 -21.18 -39.68 -21.93
N THR A 185 -20.68 -39.75 -23.16
CA THR A 185 -21.50 -39.94 -24.36
C THR A 185 -21.16 -41.26 -25.01
N VAL A 186 -22.14 -41.87 -25.67
CA VAL A 186 -21.95 -43.06 -26.50
C VAL A 186 -22.22 -42.70 -27.94
N ARG A 187 -21.40 -43.21 -28.87
CA ARG A 187 -21.54 -42.97 -30.31
C ARG A 187 -21.86 -44.29 -31.01
N PRO A 188 -23.15 -44.63 -31.15
CA PRO A 188 -23.57 -45.80 -31.91
C PRO A 188 -23.55 -45.50 -33.40
N THR A 189 -23.05 -46.44 -34.20
CA THR A 189 -23.11 -46.39 -35.66
C THR A 189 -23.91 -47.59 -36.14
N LEU A 190 -25.01 -47.35 -36.86
CA LEU A 190 -25.86 -48.39 -37.45
C LEU A 190 -25.22 -48.98 -38.71
N THR A 191 -25.51 -50.25 -38.97
CA THR A 191 -25.09 -50.95 -40.18
C THR A 191 -25.83 -50.45 -41.42
N ALA A 192 -27.14 -50.17 -41.29
CA ALA A 192 -27.95 -49.58 -42.35
C ALA A 192 -28.16 -48.07 -42.12
N THR A 193 -27.92 -47.26 -43.15
CA THR A 193 -28.05 -45.79 -43.06
C THR A 193 -29.48 -45.30 -42.95
N THR A 194 -30.46 -46.14 -43.30
CA THR A 194 -31.90 -45.85 -43.22
C THR A 194 -32.55 -46.34 -41.93
N ALA A 195 -31.80 -47.01 -41.04
CA ALA A 195 -32.24 -47.41 -39.72
C ALA A 195 -32.16 -46.22 -38.73
N THR A 196 -32.84 -46.34 -37.59
CA THR A 196 -32.79 -45.35 -36.50
C THR A 196 -32.16 -45.94 -35.24
N VAL A 197 -31.57 -45.12 -34.38
CA VAL A 197 -31.01 -45.57 -33.10
C VAL A 197 -31.46 -44.67 -31.96
N LYS A 198 -31.83 -45.28 -30.83
CA LYS A 198 -32.13 -44.58 -29.59
C LYS A 198 -31.12 -44.95 -28.52
N VAL A 199 -30.65 -43.97 -27.76
CA VAL A 199 -29.83 -44.15 -26.56
C VAL A 199 -30.65 -43.68 -25.36
N ASN A 200 -30.89 -44.56 -24.39
CA ASN A 200 -31.78 -44.33 -23.25
C ASN A 200 -33.17 -43.80 -23.66
N GLY A 201 -33.70 -44.30 -24.78
CA GLY A 201 -34.99 -43.88 -25.33
C GLY A 201 -34.96 -42.63 -26.21
N THR A 202 -33.87 -41.85 -26.22
CA THR A 202 -33.71 -40.63 -27.02
C THR A 202 -33.11 -40.95 -28.39
N LEU A 203 -33.70 -40.41 -29.47
CA LEU A 203 -33.19 -40.60 -30.84
C LEU A 203 -31.79 -39.97 -30.98
N VAL A 204 -30.86 -40.71 -31.57
CA VAL A 204 -29.48 -40.28 -31.87
C VAL A 204 -29.19 -40.49 -33.34
N THR A 205 -28.51 -39.55 -33.99
CA THR A 205 -28.09 -39.73 -35.38
C THR A 205 -26.97 -40.78 -35.44
N SER A 206 -27.10 -41.77 -36.32
CA SER A 206 -26.08 -42.81 -36.51
C SER A 206 -24.69 -42.20 -36.73
N GLY A 207 -23.69 -42.68 -36.00
CA GLY A 207 -22.33 -42.17 -36.06
C GLY A 207 -22.16 -40.78 -35.43
N THR A 208 -23.04 -40.37 -34.51
CA THR A 208 -22.85 -39.16 -33.71
C THR A 208 -22.91 -39.48 -32.20
N PRO A 209 -22.20 -38.73 -31.34
CA PRO A 209 -22.35 -38.88 -29.90
C PRO A 209 -23.78 -38.63 -29.44
N SER A 210 -24.24 -39.42 -28.47
CA SER A 210 -25.48 -39.16 -27.74
C SER A 210 -25.42 -37.84 -26.97
N GLN A 211 -26.55 -37.44 -26.38
CA GLN A 211 -26.51 -36.48 -25.27
C GLN A 211 -25.63 -37.00 -24.13
N SER A 212 -25.15 -36.08 -23.29
CA SER A 212 -24.38 -36.44 -22.09
C SER A 212 -25.24 -37.26 -21.13
N ILE A 213 -24.69 -38.39 -20.67
CA ILE A 213 -25.32 -39.33 -19.76
C ILE A 213 -24.62 -39.19 -18.40
N PRO A 214 -25.26 -38.58 -17.39
CA PRO A 214 -24.70 -38.48 -16.04
C PRO A 214 -24.42 -39.86 -15.44
N LEU A 215 -23.30 -39.96 -14.71
CA LEU A 215 -22.89 -41.19 -14.03
C LEU A 215 -22.96 -40.99 -12.51
N SER A 216 -23.66 -41.91 -11.85
CA SER A 216 -23.62 -42.09 -10.40
C SER A 216 -22.53 -43.08 -10.02
N LEU A 217 -22.09 -43.07 -8.75
CA LEU A 217 -21.21 -44.12 -8.22
C LEU A 217 -21.88 -45.49 -8.34
N GLY A 218 -21.08 -46.52 -8.60
CA GLY A 218 -21.55 -47.88 -8.88
C GLY A 218 -21.93 -48.09 -10.34
N SER A 219 -22.92 -48.95 -10.59
CA SER A 219 -23.32 -49.39 -11.93
C SER A 219 -24.29 -48.41 -12.61
N ASN A 220 -23.99 -48.02 -13.85
CA ASN A 220 -24.84 -47.18 -14.69
C ASN A 220 -25.19 -47.94 -15.97
N THR A 221 -26.47 -48.27 -16.16
CA THR A 221 -26.92 -49.02 -17.34
C THR A 221 -27.40 -48.09 -18.44
N ILE A 222 -26.84 -48.25 -19.64
CA ILE A 222 -27.19 -47.50 -20.84
C ILE A 222 -27.78 -48.48 -21.86
N SER A 223 -28.98 -48.17 -22.33
CA SER A 223 -29.67 -48.96 -23.36
C SER A 223 -29.54 -48.28 -24.72
N ILE A 224 -29.01 -49.01 -25.71
CA ILE A 224 -28.89 -48.57 -27.09
C ILE A 224 -29.77 -49.49 -27.95
N ILE A 225 -30.75 -48.94 -28.65
CA ILE A 225 -31.70 -49.70 -29.45
C ILE A 225 -31.60 -49.23 -30.90
N GLY A 226 -31.10 -50.08 -31.78
CA GLY A 226 -31.23 -49.90 -33.22
C GLY A 226 -32.58 -50.43 -33.71
N THR A 227 -33.23 -49.71 -34.61
CA THR A 227 -34.52 -50.07 -35.22
C THR A 227 -34.37 -50.04 -36.73
N ALA A 228 -34.74 -51.13 -37.41
CA ALA A 228 -34.69 -51.24 -38.86
C ALA A 228 -35.63 -50.23 -39.55
N GLN A 229 -35.44 -50.00 -40.85
CA GLN A 229 -36.18 -48.97 -41.60
C GLN A 229 -37.70 -49.21 -41.65
N ASP A 230 -38.15 -50.46 -41.49
CA ASP A 230 -39.57 -50.80 -41.47
C ASP A 230 -40.22 -50.75 -40.08
N ASP A 231 -39.48 -50.30 -39.06
CA ASP A 231 -39.90 -50.24 -37.65
C ASP A 231 -40.34 -51.58 -37.02
N THR A 232 -40.15 -52.70 -37.71
CA THR A 232 -40.60 -54.02 -37.22
C THR A 232 -39.54 -54.80 -36.48
N ILE A 233 -38.26 -54.53 -36.74
CA ILE A 233 -37.12 -55.24 -36.15
C ILE A 233 -36.27 -54.28 -35.32
N THR A 234 -35.96 -54.67 -34.10
CA THR A 234 -35.05 -53.94 -33.20
C THR A 234 -33.87 -54.81 -32.77
N SER A 235 -32.75 -54.18 -32.47
CA SER A 235 -31.57 -54.79 -31.84
C SER A 235 -31.18 -53.97 -30.63
N THR A 236 -31.18 -54.59 -29.45
CA THR A 236 -30.84 -53.93 -28.17
C THR A 236 -29.42 -54.28 -27.75
N TYR A 237 -28.65 -53.25 -27.41
CA TYR A 237 -27.32 -53.32 -26.85
C TYR A 237 -27.35 -52.68 -25.47
N THR A 238 -26.83 -53.38 -24.47
CA THR A 238 -26.76 -52.92 -23.08
C THR A 238 -25.31 -52.65 -22.72
N LEU A 239 -25.02 -51.43 -22.25
CA LEU A 239 -23.72 -51.03 -21.73
C LEU A 239 -23.85 -50.75 -20.23
N THR A 240 -23.09 -51.46 -19.40
CA THR A 240 -22.97 -51.17 -17.97
C THR A 240 -21.66 -50.44 -17.69
N VAL A 241 -21.75 -49.18 -17.27
CA VAL A 241 -20.59 -48.36 -16.90
C VAL A 241 -20.43 -48.35 -15.38
N TRP A 242 -19.31 -48.85 -14.90
CA TRP A 242 -18.96 -48.84 -13.48
C TRP A 242 -18.12 -47.61 -13.15
N LYS A 243 -18.51 -46.91 -12.08
CA LYS A 243 -17.78 -45.77 -11.54
C LYS A 243 -17.46 -46.04 -10.08
N TYR A 244 -16.18 -46.29 -9.79
CA TYR A 244 -15.70 -46.61 -8.44
C TYR A 244 -15.04 -45.41 -7.76
N GLN A 245 -15.02 -45.42 -6.43
CA GLN A 245 -14.32 -44.43 -5.62
C GLN A 245 -13.12 -45.03 -4.89
N CYS A 246 -12.09 -44.21 -4.66
CA CYS A 246 -11.01 -44.52 -3.74
C CYS A 246 -11.09 -43.51 -2.59
N THR A 247 -11.15 -44.00 -1.36
CA THR A 247 -11.25 -43.20 -0.14
C THR A 247 -9.94 -43.33 0.63
N LEU A 248 -9.35 -42.19 0.99
CA LEU A 248 -8.27 -42.16 1.97
C LEU A 248 -8.90 -42.22 3.37
N VAL A 249 -8.49 -43.22 4.15
CA VAL A 249 -8.84 -43.29 5.57
C VAL A 249 -7.68 -42.75 6.38
N ASP A 250 -8.01 -41.84 7.27
CA ASP A 250 -7.07 -41.32 8.24
C ASP A 250 -6.75 -42.41 9.28
N ALA A 251 -5.69 -43.17 8.99
CA ALA A 251 -5.11 -44.13 9.92
C ALA A 251 -3.75 -43.62 10.45
N GLY A 252 -3.60 -42.31 10.67
CA GLY A 252 -2.40 -41.69 11.24
C GLY A 252 -1.95 -40.36 10.63
N ILE A 253 -2.79 -39.70 9.82
CA ILE A 253 -2.53 -38.43 9.13
C ILE A 253 -2.60 -37.23 10.10
N ALA A 254 -3.16 -37.40 11.30
CA ALA A 254 -3.33 -36.29 12.23
C ALA A 254 -2.01 -35.65 12.71
N GLU A 255 -0.87 -36.36 12.72
CA GLU A 255 0.42 -35.78 13.14
C GLU A 255 1.61 -36.08 12.21
N GLY A 256 1.66 -37.25 11.55
CA GLY A 256 2.87 -37.68 10.84
C GLY A 256 3.01 -37.27 9.36
N GLY A 257 1.97 -36.75 8.72
CA GLY A 257 2.03 -36.38 7.30
C GLY A 257 0.65 -36.28 6.64
N SER A 258 0.63 -36.19 5.32
CA SER A 258 -0.61 -36.15 4.51
C SER A 258 -0.57 -37.16 3.37
N ALA A 259 -1.74 -37.57 2.89
CA ALA A 259 -1.87 -38.41 1.70
C ALA A 259 -2.84 -37.79 0.71
N SER A 260 -2.61 -38.01 -0.58
CA SER A 260 -3.43 -37.48 -1.66
C SER A 260 -3.67 -38.53 -2.74
N ILE A 261 -4.80 -38.39 -3.44
CA ILE A 261 -5.17 -39.24 -4.60
C ILE A 261 -5.18 -38.37 -5.84
N SER A 262 -4.44 -38.76 -6.88
CA SER A 262 -4.56 -38.24 -8.23
C SER A 262 -5.03 -39.32 -9.20
N TRP A 263 -5.66 -38.91 -10.30
CA TRP A 263 -6.24 -39.81 -11.30
C TRP A 263 -5.50 -39.66 -12.62
N ASN A 264 -4.63 -40.62 -12.92
CA ASN A 264 -3.66 -40.50 -14.01
C ASN A 264 -4.07 -41.33 -15.24
N ALA A 265 -4.94 -42.33 -15.03
CA ALA A 265 -5.56 -43.14 -16.06
C ALA A 265 -7.05 -43.36 -15.72
N VAL A 266 -7.81 -43.90 -16.69
CA VAL A 266 -9.25 -44.10 -16.55
C VAL A 266 -9.60 -45.14 -15.48
N ASP A 267 -8.65 -45.98 -15.09
CA ASP A 267 -8.79 -47.10 -14.14
C ASP A 267 -7.69 -47.16 -13.07
N VAL A 268 -6.81 -46.15 -12.97
CA VAL A 268 -5.71 -46.14 -11.98
C VAL A 268 -5.71 -44.83 -11.17
N ALA A 269 -5.80 -44.98 -9.86
CA ALA A 269 -5.50 -43.95 -8.87
C ALA A 269 -4.01 -43.98 -8.53
N THR A 270 -3.38 -42.81 -8.41
CA THR A 270 -2.02 -42.67 -7.87
C THR A 270 -2.10 -42.02 -6.51
N LEU A 271 -1.48 -42.67 -5.53
CA LEU A 271 -1.43 -42.28 -4.14
C LEU A 271 -0.07 -41.66 -3.85
N THR A 272 -0.07 -40.48 -3.26
CA THR A 272 1.17 -39.81 -2.84
C THR A 272 1.08 -39.47 -1.37
N ALA A 273 2.05 -39.94 -0.59
CA ALA A 273 2.22 -39.58 0.81
C ALA A 273 3.30 -38.50 0.93
N THR A 274 3.03 -37.49 1.75
CA THR A 274 3.95 -36.40 2.06
C THR A 274 4.15 -36.38 3.58
N PRO A 275 5.26 -36.93 4.10
CA PRO A 275 5.57 -36.87 5.52
C PRO A 275 5.74 -35.43 5.99
N ASN A 276 5.29 -35.15 7.22
CA ASN A 276 5.63 -33.90 7.89
C ASN A 276 7.11 -33.93 8.32
N SER A 277 7.72 -32.77 8.55
CA SER A 277 9.07 -32.70 9.15
C SER A 277 9.10 -33.47 10.48
N GLY A 278 10.18 -34.20 10.74
CA GLY A 278 10.29 -35.10 11.90
C GLY A 278 9.69 -36.50 11.68
N TYR A 279 9.06 -36.75 10.52
CA TYR A 279 8.47 -38.05 10.19
C TYR A 279 8.94 -38.59 8.84
N LEU A 280 8.85 -39.91 8.70
CA LEU A 280 9.08 -40.65 7.46
C LEU A 280 7.80 -41.36 7.03
N PHE A 281 7.63 -41.54 5.72
CA PHE A 281 6.58 -42.40 5.19
C PHE A 281 6.91 -43.86 5.54
N GLY A 282 6.01 -44.52 6.28
CA GLY A 282 6.14 -45.94 6.61
C GLY A 282 5.67 -46.81 5.46
N ALA A 283 4.36 -46.93 5.29
CA ALA A 283 3.74 -47.75 4.25
C ALA A 283 2.27 -47.39 3.98
N TRP A 284 1.78 -47.79 2.81
CA TRP A 284 0.36 -47.85 2.50
C TRP A 284 -0.31 -49.04 3.20
N THR A 285 -1.58 -48.88 3.57
CA THR A 285 -2.41 -49.89 4.24
C THR A 285 -3.81 -49.95 3.64
N GLY A 286 -4.58 -51.00 3.93
CA GLY A 286 -5.91 -51.21 3.35
C GLY A 286 -5.83 -51.88 1.98
N ASP A 287 -6.50 -51.30 0.98
CA ASP A 287 -6.51 -51.82 -0.40
C ASP A 287 -5.24 -51.49 -1.21
N ALA A 288 -4.31 -50.76 -0.62
CA ALA A 288 -2.93 -50.60 -1.10
C ALA A 288 -1.95 -51.14 -0.04
N SER A 289 -0.73 -51.46 -0.45
CA SER A 289 0.30 -51.98 0.46
C SER A 289 1.71 -51.63 -0.02
N GLY A 290 2.68 -51.66 0.91
CA GLY A 290 4.10 -51.45 0.63
C GLY A 290 4.56 -50.01 0.86
N SER A 291 5.86 -49.79 0.66
CA SER A 291 6.55 -48.51 0.91
C SER A 291 6.77 -47.66 -0.34
N ASP A 292 6.29 -48.11 -1.50
CA ASP A 292 6.41 -47.36 -2.75
C ASP A 292 5.64 -46.04 -2.64
N ASN A 293 6.31 -44.92 -2.88
CA ASN A 293 5.70 -43.60 -2.82
C ASN A 293 6.26 -42.73 -3.97
N PRO A 294 5.44 -42.37 -4.98
CA PRO A 294 4.00 -42.64 -5.12
C PRO A 294 3.65 -44.13 -5.40
N ALA A 295 2.45 -44.57 -5.00
CA ALA A 295 1.90 -45.90 -5.29
C ALA A 295 0.73 -45.84 -6.30
N ALA A 296 0.53 -46.90 -7.08
CA ALA A 296 -0.58 -47.02 -8.04
C ALA A 296 -1.61 -48.06 -7.59
N VAL A 297 -2.90 -47.72 -7.68
CA VAL A 297 -4.03 -48.58 -7.32
C VAL A 297 -5.01 -48.68 -8.49
N VAL A 298 -5.27 -49.91 -8.94
CA VAL A 298 -6.24 -50.21 -9.99
C VAL A 298 -7.66 -50.19 -9.41
N MET A 299 -8.58 -49.48 -10.07
CA MET A 299 -9.97 -49.30 -9.64
C MET A 299 -10.91 -50.32 -10.29
N ASP A 300 -10.91 -51.54 -9.78
CA ASP A 300 -11.84 -52.62 -10.14
C ASP A 300 -13.02 -52.78 -9.15
N SER A 301 -12.96 -52.09 -8.02
CA SER A 301 -13.98 -51.96 -6.99
C SER A 301 -13.83 -50.61 -6.29
N ASP A 302 -14.75 -50.26 -5.39
CA ASP A 302 -14.47 -49.21 -4.41
C ASP A 302 -13.24 -49.61 -3.58
N LYS A 303 -12.35 -48.65 -3.31
CA LYS A 303 -11.07 -48.83 -2.60
C LYS A 303 -11.00 -47.95 -1.37
N THR A 304 -10.35 -48.46 -0.34
CA THR A 304 -10.15 -47.82 0.96
C THR A 304 -8.69 -47.97 1.35
N VAL A 305 -7.95 -46.85 1.41
CA VAL A 305 -6.49 -46.87 1.59
C VAL A 305 -6.08 -45.94 2.74
N GLY A 306 -5.18 -46.39 3.60
CA GLY A 306 -4.53 -45.59 4.64
C GLY A 306 -3.04 -45.39 4.37
N ALA A 307 -2.45 -44.35 4.97
CA ALA A 307 -1.01 -44.11 4.99
C ALA A 307 -0.50 -44.13 6.43
N THR A 308 0.65 -44.77 6.66
CA THR A 308 1.32 -44.78 7.96
C THR A 308 2.57 -43.92 7.89
N PHE A 309 2.83 -43.18 8.96
CA PHE A 309 4.01 -42.35 9.14
C PHE A 309 4.71 -42.78 10.44
N VAL A 310 6.03 -42.77 10.43
CA VAL A 310 6.87 -43.17 11.58
C VAL A 310 7.81 -42.04 11.93
N GLU A 311 8.19 -41.93 13.19
CA GLU A 311 9.17 -40.95 13.66
C GLU A 311 10.48 -41.08 12.87
N ASP A 312 11.06 -39.95 12.49
CA ASP A 312 12.36 -39.90 11.83
C ASP A 312 13.47 -40.04 12.87
N THR A 313 13.98 -41.27 13.01
CA THR A 313 15.00 -41.67 14.00
C THR A 313 16.44 -41.43 13.53
N ARG A 314 16.63 -40.72 12.42
CA ARG A 314 17.97 -40.35 11.95
C ARG A 314 18.51 -39.19 12.78
N ASP A 315 19.82 -39.18 12.94
CA ASP A 315 20.61 -38.20 13.70
C ASP A 315 21.77 -37.75 12.79
N PRO A 316 21.59 -36.66 12.02
CA PRO A 316 22.53 -36.26 10.95
C PRO A 316 23.80 -35.58 11.45
N ASP A 317 23.74 -34.86 12.57
CA ASP A 317 24.85 -34.13 13.18
C ASP A 317 25.49 -34.88 14.36
N SER A 318 24.92 -36.01 14.76
CA SER A 318 25.49 -36.98 15.72
C SER A 318 25.63 -36.41 17.13
N ASP A 319 24.71 -35.56 17.56
CA ASP A 319 24.63 -35.00 18.91
C ASP A 319 23.88 -35.91 19.91
N GLY A 320 23.20 -36.95 19.40
CA GLY A 320 22.42 -37.89 20.19
C GLY A 320 20.91 -37.62 20.21
N LEU A 321 20.42 -36.63 19.48
CA LEU A 321 19.01 -36.38 19.22
C LEU A 321 18.63 -36.85 17.82
N THR A 322 17.40 -37.35 17.70
CA THR A 322 16.83 -37.72 16.40
C THR A 322 16.13 -36.52 15.78
N ASN A 323 16.02 -36.49 14.44
CA ASN A 323 15.23 -35.50 13.71
C ASN A 323 13.83 -35.28 14.30
N TYR A 324 13.17 -36.35 14.77
CA TYR A 324 11.89 -36.23 15.46
C TYR A 324 12.02 -35.43 16.77
N GLN A 325 12.98 -35.79 17.63
CA GLN A 325 13.22 -35.08 18.88
C GLN A 325 13.59 -33.62 18.65
N GLU A 326 14.47 -33.34 17.70
CA GLU A 326 14.93 -31.99 17.40
C GLU A 326 13.82 -31.13 16.80
N ILE A 327 13.16 -31.60 15.73
CA ILE A 327 12.18 -30.79 15.01
C ILE A 327 10.86 -30.66 15.80
N ILE A 328 10.43 -31.72 16.49
CA ILE A 328 9.09 -31.77 17.11
C ILE A 328 9.14 -31.51 18.61
N VAL A 329 10.17 -31.98 19.33
CA VAL A 329 10.21 -31.91 20.80
C VAL A 329 11.03 -30.72 21.29
N ARG A 330 12.16 -30.42 20.65
CA ARG A 330 13.15 -29.42 21.14
C ARG A 330 13.21 -28.14 20.33
N LEU A 331 12.73 -28.17 19.08
CA LEU A 331 12.78 -27.07 18.11
C LEU A 331 14.22 -26.66 17.72
N THR A 332 15.17 -27.58 17.85
CA THR A 332 16.57 -27.42 17.45
C THR A 332 16.78 -27.74 15.97
N ASN A 333 17.99 -27.49 15.45
CA ASN A 333 18.30 -27.72 14.05
C ASN A 333 18.97 -29.09 13.83
N PRO A 334 18.30 -30.04 13.14
CA PRO A 334 18.76 -31.42 12.94
C PRO A 334 19.99 -31.62 12.06
N ASN A 335 20.74 -30.57 11.76
CA ASN A 335 21.98 -30.66 11.02
C ASN A 335 23.08 -29.81 11.67
N VAL A 336 22.85 -29.34 12.88
CA VAL A 336 23.75 -28.49 13.65
C VAL A 336 23.73 -29.01 15.08
N ALA A 337 24.80 -29.69 15.47
CA ALA A 337 24.91 -30.30 16.79
C ALA A 337 24.78 -29.30 17.95
N ASP A 338 25.02 -28.00 17.74
CA ASP A 338 25.01 -26.95 18.75
C ASP A 338 24.21 -25.75 18.18
N SER A 339 22.91 -25.72 18.49
CA SER A 339 21.92 -24.87 17.84
C SER A 339 22.03 -23.40 18.24
N ASP A 340 22.44 -23.09 19.47
CA ASP A 340 22.65 -21.72 19.95
C ASP A 340 24.12 -21.28 19.97
N SER A 341 25.03 -22.19 19.64
CA SER A 341 26.46 -21.95 19.42
C SER A 341 27.23 -21.52 20.68
N ASP A 342 26.85 -22.07 21.83
CA ASP A 342 27.45 -21.77 23.12
C ASP A 342 28.63 -22.71 23.49
N GLY A 343 28.83 -23.78 22.72
CA GLY A 343 29.89 -24.77 22.91
C GLY A 343 29.43 -26.09 23.53
N VAL A 344 28.16 -26.25 23.89
CA VAL A 344 27.51 -27.51 24.26
C VAL A 344 26.64 -27.97 23.10
N ASN A 345 26.53 -29.28 22.88
CA ASN A 345 25.64 -29.80 21.84
C ASN A 345 24.23 -30.03 22.38
N ASP A 346 23.22 -29.93 21.54
CA ASP A 346 21.81 -29.93 21.94
C ASP A 346 21.48 -31.19 22.74
N GLY A 347 21.93 -32.36 22.27
CA GLY A 347 21.77 -33.64 22.97
C GLY A 347 22.39 -33.67 24.37
N GLN A 348 23.53 -33.03 24.58
CA GLN A 348 24.18 -32.93 25.88
C GLN A 348 23.46 -31.94 26.80
N GLU A 349 22.98 -30.82 26.27
CA GLU A 349 22.17 -29.87 27.04
C GLU A 349 20.86 -30.49 27.52
N VAL A 350 20.22 -31.30 26.68
CA VAL A 350 19.07 -32.11 27.08
C VAL A 350 19.38 -33.02 28.26
N ILE A 351 20.59 -33.59 28.33
CA ILE A 351 21.04 -34.45 29.44
C ILE A 351 21.33 -33.61 30.68
N ASP A 352 21.98 -32.46 30.51
CA ASP A 352 22.37 -31.52 31.56
C ASP A 352 21.18 -30.67 32.04
N THR A 353 20.01 -30.82 31.42
CA THR A 353 18.74 -30.13 31.68
C THR A 353 18.78 -28.61 31.43
N THR A 354 19.77 -28.17 30.66
CA THR A 354 19.84 -26.83 30.08
C THR A 354 19.00 -26.73 28.80
N ASN A 355 18.88 -25.53 28.23
CA ASN A 355 18.01 -25.27 27.08
C ASN A 355 18.80 -25.09 25.78
N PRO A 356 18.70 -26.02 24.81
CA PRO A 356 19.52 -26.05 23.59
C PRO A 356 19.20 -24.98 22.53
N LEU A 357 18.51 -23.93 22.93
CA LEU A 357 18.16 -22.78 22.10
C LEU A 357 18.55 -21.46 22.78
N VAL A 358 19.16 -21.53 23.96
CA VAL A 358 19.50 -20.40 24.81
C VAL A 358 20.89 -20.64 25.37
N ALA A 359 21.85 -19.93 24.79
CA ALA A 359 23.27 -20.08 25.14
C ALA A 359 23.60 -19.84 26.63
N ASP A 360 22.72 -19.19 27.39
CA ASP A 360 22.86 -18.89 28.82
C ASP A 360 21.51 -19.20 29.48
N THR A 361 21.38 -20.41 30.02
CA THR A 361 20.10 -20.96 30.47
C THR A 361 19.58 -20.25 31.72
N ASP A 362 20.46 -19.83 32.62
CA ASP A 362 20.06 -19.22 33.88
C ASP A 362 20.06 -17.69 33.86
N ASP A 363 20.63 -17.04 32.83
CA ASP A 363 20.66 -15.60 32.53
C ASP A 363 21.56 -14.80 33.50
N ASP A 364 22.71 -15.35 33.89
CA ASP A 364 23.75 -14.67 34.68
C ASP A 364 24.81 -13.95 33.83
N GLY A 365 24.87 -14.26 32.53
CA GLY A 365 25.76 -13.69 31.54
C GLY A 365 26.99 -14.54 31.20
N LEU A 366 27.16 -15.71 31.80
CA LEU A 366 28.01 -16.79 31.30
C LEU A 366 27.17 -17.76 30.45
N SER A 367 27.75 -18.29 29.37
CA SER A 367 27.07 -19.31 28.58
C SER A 367 27.11 -20.69 29.28
N ASP A 368 26.18 -21.61 29.00
CA ASP A 368 26.16 -22.94 29.63
C ASP A 368 27.47 -23.70 29.34
N GLY A 369 27.99 -23.55 28.12
CA GLY A 369 29.30 -24.04 27.70
C GLY A 369 30.46 -23.39 28.46
N GLU A 370 30.39 -22.09 28.71
CA GLU A 370 31.35 -21.35 29.50
C GLU A 370 31.39 -21.82 30.95
N GLU A 371 30.23 -22.01 31.57
CA GLU A 371 30.09 -22.50 32.94
C GLU A 371 30.59 -23.94 33.09
N LYS A 372 30.26 -24.80 32.11
CA LYS A 372 30.77 -26.17 32.06
C LYS A 372 32.29 -26.24 32.03
N THR A 373 32.96 -25.29 31.39
CA THR A 373 34.44 -25.23 31.42
C THR A 373 34.99 -24.76 32.75
N ARG A 374 34.24 -23.91 33.47
CA ARG A 374 34.60 -23.34 34.77
C ARG A 374 34.20 -24.24 35.95
N ASN A 375 33.34 -25.23 35.71
CA ASN A 375 32.69 -26.11 36.70
C ASN A 375 31.67 -25.38 37.60
N THR A 376 31.14 -24.27 37.13
CA THR A 376 29.95 -23.63 37.71
C THR A 376 28.67 -24.34 37.22
N ASN A 377 27.52 -23.96 37.77
CA ASN A 377 26.25 -24.65 37.53
C ASN A 377 25.35 -23.84 36.57
N PRO A 378 25.14 -24.30 35.33
CA PRO A 378 24.39 -23.58 34.29
C PRO A 378 22.87 -23.47 34.50
N LEU A 379 22.42 -23.77 35.71
CA LEU A 379 21.03 -23.68 36.15
C LEU A 379 20.89 -22.77 37.37
N ALA A 380 21.98 -22.16 37.82
CA ALA A 380 22.03 -21.34 39.02
C ALA A 380 23.04 -20.21 38.84
N LYS A 381 22.50 -18.99 38.65
CA LYS A 381 23.27 -17.75 38.52
C LYS A 381 24.38 -17.56 39.53
N ASP A 382 24.21 -18.13 40.71
CA ASP A 382 25.09 -18.06 41.87
C ASP A 382 25.33 -19.50 42.32
N THR A 383 26.46 -20.07 41.91
CA THR A 383 26.75 -21.50 42.08
C THR A 383 26.95 -21.88 43.54
N ASP A 384 27.55 -21.01 44.35
CA ASP A 384 27.87 -21.29 45.75
C ASP A 384 26.91 -20.67 46.77
N GLY A 385 26.01 -19.80 46.31
CA GLY A 385 24.88 -19.26 47.05
C GLY A 385 25.22 -18.10 47.99
N ASP A 386 26.29 -17.36 47.72
CA ASP A 386 26.75 -16.26 48.57
C ASP A 386 26.06 -14.91 48.29
N GLY A 387 25.42 -14.80 47.12
CA GLY A 387 24.66 -13.65 46.66
C GLY A 387 25.22 -12.95 45.43
N LEU A 388 26.46 -13.22 45.02
CA LEU A 388 27.05 -12.75 43.76
C LEU A 388 26.79 -13.77 42.65
N SER A 389 26.63 -13.30 41.41
CA SER A 389 26.56 -14.24 40.28
C SER A 389 27.95 -14.74 39.88
N ASP A 390 28.02 -15.89 39.22
CA ASP A 390 29.30 -16.49 38.80
C ASP A 390 30.09 -15.55 37.87
N LEU A 391 29.38 -14.85 36.97
CA LEU A 391 29.96 -13.78 36.15
C LEU A 391 30.48 -12.60 36.99
N GLU A 392 29.69 -12.16 37.98
CA GLU A 392 30.02 -11.02 38.85
C GLU A 392 31.31 -11.31 39.64
N GLU A 393 31.50 -12.53 40.10
CA GLU A 393 32.71 -12.93 40.80
C GLU A 393 33.95 -12.93 39.91
N GLU A 394 33.82 -13.44 38.68
CA GLU A 394 34.93 -13.47 37.72
C GLU A 394 35.33 -12.06 37.26
N LEU A 395 34.33 -11.20 36.99
CA LEU A 395 34.57 -9.90 36.37
C LEU A 395 34.73 -8.76 37.37
N ASN A 396 33.94 -8.71 38.43
CA ASN A 396 33.89 -7.57 39.35
C ASN A 396 34.78 -7.78 40.58
N THR A 397 34.60 -8.85 41.36
CA THR A 397 35.30 -9.03 42.65
C THR A 397 36.62 -9.80 42.54
N LYS A 398 36.81 -10.59 41.47
CA LYS A 398 37.94 -11.53 41.30
C LYS A 398 37.98 -12.63 42.36
N THR A 399 36.80 -13.04 42.82
CA THR A 399 36.61 -14.16 43.76
C THR A 399 36.33 -15.46 43.01
N ASN A 400 36.21 -16.58 43.73
CA ASN A 400 36.04 -17.89 43.14
C ASN A 400 34.58 -18.35 43.24
N PRO A 401 33.87 -18.51 42.11
CA PRO A 401 32.42 -18.80 42.09
C PRO A 401 32.01 -20.20 42.58
N LEU A 402 32.93 -20.92 43.19
CA LEU A 402 32.70 -22.24 43.77
C LEU A 402 32.82 -22.21 45.29
N LEU A 403 33.12 -21.06 45.88
CA LEU A 403 33.42 -20.86 47.30
C LEU A 403 32.83 -19.55 47.79
N ALA A 404 31.75 -19.65 48.56
CA ALA A 404 31.08 -18.48 49.17
C ALA A 404 31.96 -17.59 50.07
N ASP A 405 33.19 -18.01 50.37
CA ASP A 405 34.22 -17.30 51.14
C ASP A 405 35.57 -17.75 50.55
N THR A 406 36.10 -16.97 49.61
CA THR A 406 37.29 -17.33 48.83
C THR A 406 38.56 -17.37 49.68
N ASP A 407 38.67 -16.48 50.68
CA ASP A 407 39.90 -16.30 51.46
C ASP A 407 39.86 -17.00 52.84
N GLY A 408 38.68 -17.43 53.28
CA GLY A 408 38.42 -18.21 54.48
C GLY A 408 38.37 -17.40 55.77
N ASP A 409 38.13 -16.09 55.70
CA ASP A 409 38.10 -15.20 56.88
C ASP A 409 36.76 -15.20 57.65
N SER A 410 35.77 -15.97 57.17
CA SER A 410 34.39 -16.08 57.69
C SER A 410 33.43 -14.95 57.33
N ILE A 411 33.80 -14.07 56.39
CA ILE A 411 32.92 -13.15 55.67
C ILE A 411 32.72 -13.74 54.28
N SER A 412 31.50 -13.68 53.73
CA SER A 412 31.29 -14.15 52.36
C SER A 412 31.78 -13.12 51.34
N ASP A 413 32.17 -13.56 50.16
CA ASP A 413 32.71 -12.68 49.10
C ASP A 413 31.71 -11.56 48.75
N ALA A 414 30.42 -11.86 48.74
CA ALA A 414 29.32 -10.90 48.62
C ALA A 414 29.29 -9.81 49.72
N LEU A 415 29.66 -10.16 50.96
CA LEU A 415 29.61 -9.27 52.12
C LEU A 415 30.94 -8.58 52.42
N GLU A 416 32.02 -8.96 51.73
CA GLU A 416 33.30 -8.29 51.83
C GLU A 416 33.22 -6.83 51.36
N ASP A 417 34.13 -6.01 51.88
CA ASP A 417 34.37 -4.60 51.53
C ASP A 417 35.81 -4.53 51.05
N THR A 418 36.05 -5.02 49.83
CA THR A 418 37.39 -5.35 49.31
C THR A 418 38.30 -4.12 49.29
N ASP A 419 37.74 -2.97 48.93
CA ASP A 419 38.45 -1.70 48.80
C ASP A 419 38.41 -0.82 50.07
N ASN A 420 37.64 -1.24 51.09
CA ASN A 420 37.45 -0.59 52.39
C ASN A 420 36.76 0.78 52.35
N ASP A 421 35.94 1.04 51.33
CA ASP A 421 35.18 2.28 51.17
C ASP A 421 33.94 2.33 52.08
N GLY A 422 33.45 1.17 52.52
CA GLY A 422 32.30 1.01 53.42
C GLY A 422 31.01 0.52 52.77
N ILE A 423 31.05 0.11 51.49
CA ILE A 423 30.00 -0.65 50.81
C ILE A 423 30.48 -2.10 50.67
N SER A 424 29.55 -3.07 50.69
CA SER A 424 29.89 -4.47 50.42
C SER A 424 29.90 -4.76 48.92
N ASN A 425 30.74 -5.68 48.47
CA ASN A 425 30.87 -6.14 47.09
C ASN A 425 29.50 -6.37 46.42
N LEU A 426 28.60 -7.12 47.08
CA LEU A 426 27.24 -7.38 46.59
C LEU A 426 26.47 -6.11 46.27
N ARG A 427 26.58 -5.11 47.13
CA ARG A 427 25.82 -3.87 47.01
C ARG A 427 26.40 -2.98 45.92
N GLU A 428 27.71 -2.97 45.76
CA GLU A 428 28.39 -2.29 44.66
C GLU A 428 27.98 -2.88 43.32
N VAL A 429 28.05 -4.20 43.20
CA VAL A 429 27.77 -4.88 41.95
C VAL A 429 26.27 -4.88 41.61
N THR A 430 25.38 -5.13 42.57
CA THR A 430 23.94 -5.29 42.27
C THR A 430 23.13 -4.00 42.36
N GLU A 431 23.39 -3.13 43.35
CA GLU A 431 22.59 -1.91 43.59
C GLU A 431 23.20 -0.65 42.96
N LEU A 432 24.52 -0.46 43.12
CA LEU A 432 25.18 0.81 42.79
C LEU A 432 25.83 0.82 41.40
N LYS A 433 26.16 -0.37 40.88
CA LYS A 433 26.91 -0.58 39.64
C LYS A 433 28.27 0.14 39.66
N THR A 434 28.95 0.05 40.80
CA THR A 434 30.33 0.53 41.04
C THR A 434 31.32 -0.63 41.01
N ASP A 435 32.62 -0.32 40.91
CA ASP A 435 33.70 -1.32 40.87
C ASP A 435 34.15 -1.65 42.30
N PRO A 436 33.89 -2.89 42.80
CA PRO A 436 34.17 -3.27 44.18
C PRO A 436 35.66 -3.32 44.55
N LEU A 437 36.55 -3.10 43.56
CA LEU A 437 37.99 -3.04 43.77
C LEU A 437 38.52 -1.60 43.86
N LEU A 438 37.64 -0.60 43.72
CA LEU A 438 38.01 0.80 43.60
C LEU A 438 37.17 1.71 44.51
N VAL A 439 37.83 2.31 45.50
CA VAL A 439 37.22 3.28 46.42
C VAL A 439 36.49 4.43 45.72
N ASP A 440 36.88 4.77 44.49
CA ASP A 440 36.33 5.88 43.69
C ASP A 440 36.28 5.38 42.23
N THR A 441 35.13 4.83 41.84
CA THR A 441 34.93 4.17 40.55
C THR A 441 35.12 5.15 39.38
N ASP A 442 34.66 6.40 39.50
CA ASP A 442 34.71 7.40 38.42
C ASP A 442 35.92 8.35 38.50
N ALA A 443 36.73 8.20 39.54
CA ALA A 443 37.94 8.97 39.84
C ALA A 443 37.68 10.49 39.96
N ASP A 444 36.49 10.91 40.38
CA ASP A 444 36.13 12.32 40.54
C ASP A 444 36.61 12.94 41.87
N GLY A 445 37.05 12.10 42.80
CA GLY A 445 37.57 12.44 44.12
C GLY A 445 36.60 12.21 45.29
N LEU A 446 35.36 11.83 45.04
CA LEU A 446 34.44 11.25 46.02
C LEU A 446 34.55 9.74 45.99
N SER A 447 34.46 9.09 47.16
CA SER A 447 34.31 7.63 47.16
C SER A 447 32.88 7.25 46.77
N ASP A 448 32.69 6.03 46.31
CA ASP A 448 31.38 5.52 45.91
C ASP A 448 30.37 5.61 47.08
N THR A 449 30.82 5.33 48.30
CA THR A 449 30.07 5.58 49.54
C THR A 449 29.59 7.04 49.71
N TYR A 450 30.39 8.03 49.30
CA TYR A 450 30.00 9.45 49.40
C TYR A 450 28.99 9.87 48.33
N GLU A 451 29.10 9.33 47.13
CA GLU A 451 28.14 9.61 46.05
C GLU A 451 26.72 9.18 46.43
N LEU A 452 26.60 8.04 47.11
CA LEU A 452 25.35 7.52 47.67
C LEU A 452 24.67 8.52 48.64
N ILE A 453 25.45 9.24 49.45
CA ILE A 453 24.96 10.18 50.47
C ILE A 453 24.61 11.56 49.87
N TYR A 454 25.28 12.00 48.79
CA TYR A 454 25.16 13.38 48.29
C TYR A 454 24.04 13.60 47.25
N LYS A 455 23.54 12.55 46.58
CA LYS A 455 22.26 12.44 45.81
C LYS A 455 22.49 11.67 44.50
N GLY A 456 22.24 10.35 44.52
CA GLY A 456 21.70 9.56 43.41
C GLY A 456 22.11 9.95 41.98
N SER A 457 23.39 10.22 41.75
CA SER A 457 23.92 10.62 40.44
C SER A 457 25.40 10.31 40.39
N VAL A 458 25.77 9.38 39.51
CA VAL A 458 27.13 9.03 39.05
C VAL A 458 27.80 10.16 38.23
N ALA A 459 27.60 11.42 38.62
CA ALA A 459 28.07 12.57 37.85
C ALA A 459 29.01 13.43 38.68
N ALA A 460 30.24 13.57 38.17
CA ALA A 460 31.34 14.32 38.77
C ALA A 460 30.92 15.50 39.67
N PHE A 461 31.21 15.40 40.97
CA PHE A 461 30.97 16.42 41.98
C PHE A 461 31.92 17.61 41.80
N ALA A 462 31.50 18.57 40.96
CA ALA A 462 32.29 19.75 40.60
C ALA A 462 31.62 21.07 41.03
N PRO A 463 31.58 21.36 42.35
CA PRO A 463 30.88 22.54 42.86
C PRO A 463 31.56 23.84 42.43
N ARG A 464 30.82 24.93 42.25
CA ARG A 464 31.34 26.20 41.74
C ARG A 464 31.43 27.25 42.83
N ILE A 465 32.30 28.25 42.63
CA ILE A 465 32.29 29.47 43.44
C ILE A 465 30.90 30.10 43.38
N GLY A 466 30.25 30.23 44.53
CA GLY A 466 28.87 30.71 44.66
C GLY A 466 27.85 29.62 45.01
N ASP A 467 28.21 28.33 44.95
CA ASP A 467 27.30 27.25 45.33
C ASP A 467 27.19 27.12 46.86
N ARG A 468 26.04 26.64 47.33
CA ARG A 468 25.88 26.22 48.72
C ARG A 468 26.12 24.73 48.81
N LEU A 469 27.08 24.34 49.64
CA LEU A 469 27.35 22.94 49.95
C LEU A 469 26.85 22.60 51.33
N ARG A 470 26.45 21.34 51.50
CA ARG A 470 26.11 20.73 52.78
C ARG A 470 26.41 19.25 52.71
N PHE A 471 27.35 18.78 53.51
CA PHE A 471 27.70 17.38 53.69
C PHE A 471 27.31 16.95 55.11
N GLU A 472 26.51 15.90 55.24
CA GLU A 472 26.11 15.31 56.52
C GLU A 472 27.06 14.15 56.87
N LEU A 473 28.26 14.47 57.32
CA LEU A 473 29.35 13.50 57.50
C LEU A 473 29.16 12.57 58.71
N ARG A 474 28.04 12.70 59.42
CA ARG A 474 27.69 11.88 60.60
C ARG A 474 27.13 10.51 60.19
N GLU A 475 26.56 10.39 58.99
CA GLU A 475 26.01 9.15 58.48
C GLU A 475 27.10 8.11 58.18
N LEU A 476 28.29 8.57 57.79
CA LEU A 476 29.47 7.75 57.53
C LEU A 476 30.12 7.17 58.79
N VAL A 477 29.80 7.74 59.96
CA VAL A 477 30.50 7.44 61.21
C VAL A 477 29.51 7.56 62.39
N PRO A 478 28.71 6.52 62.65
CA PRO A 478 27.66 6.57 63.68
C PRO A 478 28.21 6.73 65.10
N GLN A 479 29.46 6.31 65.34
CA GLN A 479 30.12 6.37 66.65
C GLN A 479 31.50 7.03 66.60
N GLY A 480 31.79 7.95 67.53
CA GLY A 480 33.08 8.63 67.65
C GLY A 480 32.98 10.16 67.50
N THR A 481 34.12 10.86 67.65
CA THR A 481 34.22 12.31 67.42
C THR A 481 34.83 12.57 66.05
N LEU A 482 34.23 13.47 65.27
CA LEU A 482 34.71 13.83 63.94
C LEU A 482 35.64 15.04 63.99
N LYS A 483 36.73 14.98 63.21
CA LYS A 483 37.62 16.11 62.99
C LYS A 483 37.90 16.27 61.50
N LEU A 484 37.58 17.45 60.97
CA LEU A 484 37.98 17.86 59.63
C LEU A 484 39.47 18.24 59.63
N VAL A 485 40.22 17.68 58.69
CA VAL A 485 41.63 17.96 58.42
C VAL A 485 41.75 18.54 57.02
N GLY A 486 42.57 19.57 56.85
CA GLY A 486 42.75 20.27 55.58
C GLY A 486 42.30 21.73 55.61
N ALA A 487 42.62 22.47 54.56
CA ALA A 487 42.27 23.88 54.45
C ALA A 487 40.82 24.03 53.96
N LEU A 488 39.94 24.45 54.87
CA LEU A 488 38.53 24.63 54.54
C LEU A 488 38.35 25.79 53.55
N PRO A 489 37.65 25.58 52.41
CA PRO A 489 37.31 26.65 51.49
C PRO A 489 36.54 27.78 52.19
N THR A 490 36.84 29.02 51.80
CA THR A 490 36.21 30.20 52.40
C THR A 490 34.69 30.14 52.25
N GLY A 491 33.97 30.37 53.35
CA GLY A 491 32.51 30.38 53.36
C GLY A 491 31.84 29.03 53.64
N LEU A 492 32.62 27.95 53.75
CA LEU A 492 32.19 26.71 54.38
C LEU A 492 32.49 26.69 55.88
N PHE A 493 31.72 25.93 56.63
CA PHE A 493 31.80 25.77 58.07
C PHE A 493 31.59 24.30 58.43
N PHE A 494 32.44 23.74 59.27
CA PHE A 494 32.27 22.39 59.79
C PHE A 494 31.81 22.40 61.24
N ASN A 495 30.69 21.75 61.51
CA ASN A 495 30.19 21.50 62.85
C ASN A 495 30.57 20.08 63.28
N ALA A 496 31.62 19.97 64.10
CA ALA A 496 32.10 18.69 64.59
C ALA A 496 31.09 17.92 65.47
N VAL A 497 30.12 18.61 66.07
CA VAL A 497 29.11 18.01 66.96
C VAL A 497 27.96 17.40 66.18
N THR A 498 27.57 17.99 65.06
CA THR A 498 26.53 17.43 64.17
C THR A 498 27.11 16.63 63.02
N GLY A 499 28.42 16.76 62.75
CA GLY A 499 29.07 16.20 61.57
C GLY A 499 28.74 16.95 60.28
N VAL A 500 28.10 18.11 60.35
CA VAL A 500 27.65 18.84 59.15
C VAL A 500 28.75 19.80 58.67
N LEU A 501 29.21 19.63 57.44
CA LEU A 501 30.04 20.60 56.71
C LEU A 501 29.14 21.39 55.76
N GLU A 502 28.88 22.66 56.00
CA GLU A 502 27.97 23.45 55.16
C GLU A 502 28.40 24.90 54.96
N GLY A 503 27.89 25.53 53.91
CA GLY A 503 28.08 26.96 53.68
C GLY A 503 28.10 27.33 52.20
N LYS A 504 28.33 28.61 51.91
CA LYS A 504 28.42 29.12 50.54
C LYS A 504 29.88 29.16 50.11
N LEU A 505 30.24 28.43 49.06
CA LEU A 505 31.57 28.45 48.48
C LEU A 505 31.93 29.86 48.01
N THR A 506 33.01 30.40 48.55
CA THR A 506 33.61 31.67 48.13
C THR A 506 35.11 31.51 47.97
N GLY A 507 35.75 32.44 47.26
CA GLY A 507 37.21 32.41 47.04
C GLY A 507 37.60 32.05 45.61
N LYS A 508 38.70 31.30 45.47
CA LYS A 508 39.28 30.94 44.15
C LYS A 508 38.91 29.50 43.77
N PRO A 509 38.70 29.21 42.48
CA PRO A 509 38.58 27.84 42.01
C PRO A 509 39.87 27.06 42.23
N GLY A 510 39.76 25.73 42.32
CA GLY A 510 40.88 24.81 42.52
C GLY A 510 40.49 23.56 43.30
N LEU A 511 41.44 22.62 43.38
CA LEU A 511 41.29 21.38 44.12
C LEU A 511 41.24 21.64 45.63
N VAL A 512 40.19 21.14 46.28
CA VAL A 512 40.00 21.14 47.73
C VAL A 512 40.40 19.77 48.23
N LYS A 513 41.39 19.72 49.14
CA LYS A 513 41.84 18.49 49.79
C LYS A 513 41.48 18.55 51.27
N LEU A 514 40.39 17.88 51.62
CA LEU A 514 39.98 17.68 53.00
C LEU A 514 40.09 16.19 53.35
N SER A 515 40.05 15.89 54.63
CA SER A 515 39.89 14.53 55.14
C SER A 515 39.13 14.56 56.45
N ILE A 516 38.36 13.53 56.72
CA ILE A 516 37.64 13.34 57.97
C ILE A 516 38.38 12.30 58.81
N GLN A 517 38.83 12.71 59.98
CA GLN A 517 39.37 11.79 60.98
C GLN A 517 38.25 11.37 61.94
N VAL A 518 38.06 10.07 62.05
CA VAL A 518 37.23 9.44 63.08
C VAL A 518 38.08 9.21 64.30
N LEU A 519 37.69 9.79 65.43
CA LEU A 519 38.45 9.70 66.67
C LEU A 519 37.67 8.98 67.76
N ASN A 520 38.40 8.16 68.52
CA ASN A 520 37.98 7.72 69.85
C ASN A 520 38.89 8.39 70.89
N GLY A 521 38.38 9.45 71.52
CA GLY A 521 39.19 10.35 72.33
C GLY A 521 40.24 11.10 71.49
N LYS A 522 41.53 10.77 71.67
CA LYS A 522 42.64 11.37 70.90
C LYS A 522 43.19 10.47 69.80
N THR A 523 42.77 9.21 69.74
CA THR A 523 43.26 8.22 68.77
C THR A 523 42.47 8.33 67.48
N VAL A 524 43.15 8.44 66.34
CA VAL A 524 42.53 8.37 65.01
C VAL A 524 42.28 6.91 64.68
N LEU A 525 41.02 6.53 64.49
CA LEU A 525 40.61 5.18 64.11
C LEU A 525 40.63 4.99 62.60
N ARG A 526 40.14 6.00 61.86
CA ARG A 526 40.03 6.00 60.40
C ARG A 526 40.25 7.42 59.89
N THR A 527 40.90 7.56 58.74
CA THR A 527 40.97 8.84 58.01
C THR A 527 40.34 8.62 56.64
N ILE A 528 39.28 9.37 56.36
CA ILE A 528 38.53 9.25 55.11
C ILE A 528 38.85 10.49 54.26
N PRO A 529 39.41 10.35 53.04
CA PRO A 529 39.65 11.49 52.17
C PRO A 529 38.33 12.14 51.73
N LEU A 530 38.32 13.48 51.64
CA LEU A 530 37.20 14.25 51.09
C LEU A 530 37.80 15.30 50.15
N GLN A 531 37.90 14.97 48.86
CA GLN A 531 38.54 15.81 47.87
C GLN A 531 37.55 16.15 46.76
N PHE A 532 37.56 17.40 46.31
CA PHE A 532 36.69 17.83 45.22
C PHE A 532 37.25 19.07 44.54
N THR A 533 36.96 19.24 43.25
CA THR A 533 37.43 20.40 42.50
C THR A 533 36.38 21.51 42.49
N VAL A 534 36.75 22.68 43.02
CA VAL A 534 35.89 23.86 42.94
C VAL A 534 36.09 24.58 41.62
N LEU A 535 35.04 24.65 40.80
CA LEU A 535 35.03 25.34 39.51
C LEU A 535 34.79 26.85 39.65
N ALA A 536 35.19 27.61 38.63
CA ALA A 536 34.94 29.06 38.60
C ALA A 536 33.45 29.37 38.41
N PHE A 537 32.99 30.51 38.95
CA PHE A 537 31.64 31.01 38.65
C PHE A 537 31.50 31.29 37.15
N PRO A 538 30.39 30.91 36.49
CA PRO A 538 30.21 31.13 35.06
C PRO A 538 30.28 32.61 34.70
N SER A 539 31.37 33.04 34.05
CA SER A 539 31.63 34.44 33.71
C SER A 539 30.57 35.03 32.76
N GLY A 540 29.88 34.16 32.01
CA GLY A 540 28.75 34.49 31.14
C GLY A 540 27.54 35.07 31.89
N LEU A 541 27.34 34.71 33.17
CA LEU A 541 26.24 35.21 34.01
C LEU A 541 26.45 36.66 34.46
N ILE A 542 27.71 37.07 34.64
CA ILE A 542 28.03 38.45 35.05
C ILE A 542 27.64 39.39 33.92
N GLY A 543 26.96 40.49 34.23
CA GLY A 543 26.58 41.51 33.24
C GLY A 543 25.16 42.02 33.41
N THR A 544 24.74 42.82 32.43
CA THR A 544 23.40 43.40 32.38
C THR A 544 22.50 42.53 31.53
N TRP A 545 21.44 42.00 32.12
CA TRP A 545 20.39 41.21 31.50
C TRP A 545 19.17 42.09 31.27
N GLN A 546 18.54 41.95 30.11
CA GLN A 546 17.29 42.66 29.81
C GLN A 546 16.24 41.70 29.31
N VAL A 547 15.03 41.87 29.82
CA VAL A 547 13.91 40.96 29.61
C VAL A 547 12.65 41.76 29.32
N LEU A 548 11.96 41.40 28.24
CA LEU A 548 10.64 41.89 27.86
C LEU A 548 9.56 41.11 28.58
N LEU A 549 8.58 41.81 29.14
CA LEU A 549 7.38 41.21 29.73
C LEU A 549 6.30 41.22 28.67
N GLU A 550 5.71 40.07 28.40
CA GLU A 550 4.60 39.91 27.48
C GLU A 550 3.41 39.34 28.24
N ASP A 551 2.21 39.88 28.01
CA ASP A 551 0.98 39.29 28.55
C ASP A 551 0.69 37.92 27.90
N ALA A 552 -0.39 37.25 28.33
CA ALA A 552 -0.82 35.97 27.77
C ALA A 552 -1.04 35.97 26.24
N ASN A 553 -1.25 37.15 25.63
CA ASN A 553 -1.48 37.32 24.20
C ASN A 553 -0.21 37.73 23.44
N GLY A 554 0.96 37.74 24.11
CA GLY A 554 2.23 38.16 23.52
C GLY A 554 2.38 39.68 23.38
N SER A 555 1.55 40.47 24.09
CA SER A 555 1.59 41.94 23.98
C SER A 555 2.57 42.49 25.01
N PRO A 556 3.53 43.36 24.60
CA PRO A 556 4.54 43.87 25.51
C PRO A 556 3.98 44.78 26.62
N GLN A 557 4.32 44.48 27.88
CA GLN A 557 3.83 45.18 29.08
C GLN A 557 4.90 46.03 29.77
N GLY A 558 6.18 45.73 29.55
CA GLY A 558 7.29 46.47 30.14
C GLY A 558 8.61 45.74 30.02
N MET A 559 9.65 46.31 30.61
CA MET A 559 11.01 45.78 30.54
C MET A 559 11.64 45.71 31.93
N ILE A 560 12.32 44.60 32.23
CA ILE A 560 13.18 44.49 33.41
C ILE A 560 14.64 44.47 32.97
N THR A 561 15.46 45.30 33.62
CA THR A 561 16.91 45.31 33.48
C THR A 561 17.54 44.81 34.79
N THR A 562 18.28 43.71 34.73
CA THR A 562 18.93 43.08 35.89
C THR A 562 20.44 43.11 35.73
N LEU A 563 21.16 43.63 36.73
CA LEU A 563 22.62 43.61 36.81
C LEU A 563 23.08 42.51 37.77
N ILE A 564 23.94 41.62 37.28
CA ILE A 564 24.69 40.65 38.08
C ILE A 564 26.14 41.11 38.11
N SER A 565 26.55 41.72 39.23
CA SER A 565 27.88 42.32 39.39
C SER A 565 28.89 41.38 40.04
N SER A 566 28.41 40.37 40.76
CA SER A 566 29.24 39.38 41.47
C SER A 566 28.48 38.05 41.63
N PRO A 567 29.17 36.93 41.90
CA PRO A 567 28.54 35.62 42.07
C PRO A 567 27.37 35.64 43.06
N GLY A 568 26.18 35.26 42.56
CA GLY A 568 24.98 35.07 43.38
C GLY A 568 24.35 36.35 43.93
N VAL A 569 24.66 37.54 43.40
CA VAL A 569 24.01 38.81 43.78
C VAL A 569 23.48 39.51 42.54
N TRP A 570 22.25 40.02 42.63
CA TRP A 570 21.60 40.74 41.55
C TRP A 570 20.88 42.00 42.03
N SER A 571 20.74 42.96 41.13
CA SER A 571 19.87 44.13 41.29
C SER A 571 19.07 44.35 40.01
N ALA A 572 17.79 44.69 40.11
CA ALA A 572 16.90 44.82 38.97
C ALA A 572 16.11 46.14 39.00
N GLN A 573 15.82 46.66 37.81
CA GLN A 573 14.96 47.81 37.58
C GLN A 573 13.85 47.44 36.60
N TYR A 574 12.61 47.81 36.91
CA TYR A 574 11.46 47.60 36.04
C TYR A 574 10.92 48.94 35.53
N ASP A 575 10.69 49.02 34.22
CA ASP A 575 10.02 50.13 33.54
C ASP A 575 8.69 49.64 32.94
N SER A 576 7.58 50.12 33.50
CA SER A 576 6.22 49.83 33.03
C SER A 576 5.85 50.74 31.85
N LEU A 577 5.60 50.15 30.68
CA LEU A 577 5.04 50.86 29.53
C LEU A 577 5.83 52.15 29.15
N GLY A 578 7.14 52.17 29.41
CA GLY A 578 8.04 53.31 29.16
C GLY A 578 7.62 54.63 29.83
N THR A 579 6.79 54.59 30.87
CA THR A 579 6.22 55.77 31.56
C THR A 579 7.16 56.36 32.62
N LYS A 580 8.41 55.85 32.74
CA LYS A 580 9.41 56.20 33.77
C LYS A 580 9.02 55.82 35.20
N THR A 581 7.92 55.10 35.43
CA THR A 581 7.63 54.55 36.77
C THR A 581 8.60 53.41 37.05
N LEU A 582 9.78 53.78 37.55
CA LEU A 582 10.87 52.85 37.83
C LEU A 582 10.63 52.17 39.18
N ARG A 583 10.56 50.85 39.18
CA ARG A 583 10.66 50.04 40.40
C ARG A 583 12.05 49.43 40.47
N SER A 584 12.59 49.26 41.67
CA SER A 584 13.87 48.58 41.86
C SER A 584 13.74 47.44 42.86
N SER A 585 14.56 46.41 42.67
CA SER A 585 14.68 45.27 43.57
C SER A 585 16.12 44.80 43.59
N LYS A 586 16.52 44.07 44.64
CA LYS A 586 17.83 43.44 44.74
C LYS A 586 17.69 42.14 45.51
N GLY A 587 18.55 41.19 45.25
CA GLY A 587 18.51 39.91 45.93
C GLY A 587 19.75 39.07 45.67
N VAL A 588 19.65 37.82 46.08
CA VAL A 588 20.66 36.79 45.88
C VAL A 588 20.06 35.64 45.08
N PHE A 589 20.92 34.87 44.43
CA PHE A 589 20.56 33.60 43.79
C PHE A 589 21.68 32.59 44.00
N ASP A 590 21.32 31.32 43.86
CA ASP A 590 22.26 30.20 43.80
C ASP A 590 22.24 29.62 42.38
N LEU A 591 23.33 28.96 41.96
CA LEU A 591 23.38 28.32 40.65
C LEU A 591 22.50 27.07 40.64
N THR A 592 22.04 26.70 39.45
CA THR A 592 21.44 25.39 39.24
C THR A 592 22.57 24.35 39.31
N PRO A 593 22.44 23.28 40.13
CA PRO A 593 23.47 22.27 40.26
C PRO A 593 23.92 21.74 38.90
N SER A 594 25.25 21.64 38.71
CA SER A 594 25.89 21.07 37.51
C SER A 594 25.55 21.76 36.17
N MET A 595 24.94 22.96 36.19
CA MET A 595 24.59 23.72 34.98
C MET A 595 25.11 25.16 35.03
N ASP A 596 25.44 25.72 33.87
CA ASP A 596 25.75 27.14 33.66
C ASP A 596 24.48 28.02 33.70
N ARG A 597 23.56 27.73 34.63
CA ARG A 597 22.23 28.34 34.71
C ARG A 597 21.95 28.88 36.11
N ALA A 598 21.17 29.95 36.18
CA ALA A 598 20.71 30.52 37.44
C ALA A 598 19.22 30.82 37.40
N ALA A 599 18.54 30.51 38.50
CA ALA A 599 17.16 30.87 38.74
C ALA A 599 17.10 32.20 39.50
N ILE A 600 16.44 33.21 38.94
CA ILE A 600 16.29 34.53 39.58
C ILE A 600 14.82 34.81 39.85
N ALA A 601 14.45 34.87 41.12
CA ALA A 601 13.15 35.34 41.55
C ALA A 601 13.24 36.82 41.94
N ILE A 602 12.42 37.66 41.31
CA ILE A 602 12.41 39.10 41.55
C ILE A 602 11.02 39.52 42.00
N THR A 603 10.93 40.16 43.16
CA THR A 603 9.71 40.84 43.61
C THR A 603 9.93 42.34 43.60
N PHE A 604 9.08 43.07 42.86
CA PHE A 604 9.06 44.52 42.85
C PHE A 604 8.00 45.04 43.82
N PRO A 605 8.37 45.91 44.77
CA PRO A 605 7.45 46.43 45.78
C PRO A 605 6.36 47.32 45.16
N VAL A 606 5.29 47.58 45.92
CA VAL A 606 4.19 48.49 45.55
C VAL A 606 4.72 49.90 45.28
N VAL A 607 4.28 50.55 44.20
CA VAL A 607 4.56 51.97 43.93
C VAL A 607 3.28 52.65 43.47
N SER A 608 2.83 53.68 44.20
CA SER A 608 1.57 54.40 43.92
C SER A 608 0.35 53.45 43.84
N LEU A 609 -0.60 53.68 42.94
CA LEU A 609 -1.83 52.90 42.72
C LEU A 609 -1.61 51.55 42.01
N THR A 610 -0.39 51.02 41.95
CA THR A 610 -0.07 49.77 41.23
C THR A 610 0.50 48.70 42.18
N PRO A 611 -0.09 47.48 42.24
CA PRO A 611 0.30 46.46 43.21
C PRO A 611 1.72 45.93 42.98
N ALA A 612 2.28 45.26 43.99
CA ALA A 612 3.55 44.52 43.85
C ALA A 612 3.37 43.39 42.84
N PHE A 613 4.44 43.03 42.14
CA PHE A 613 4.44 41.84 41.30
C PHE A 613 5.77 41.10 41.41
N SER A 614 5.71 39.79 41.17
CA SER A 614 6.86 38.92 41.18
C SER A 614 7.06 38.29 39.80
N SER A 615 8.32 38.05 39.44
CA SER A 615 8.71 37.31 38.24
C SER A 615 9.76 36.26 38.61
N SER A 616 9.77 35.15 37.88
CA SER A 616 10.75 34.08 38.04
C SER A 616 11.43 33.80 36.72
N TRP A 617 12.77 33.81 36.72
CA TRP A 617 13.60 33.76 35.53
C TRP A 617 14.53 32.55 35.59
N GLN A 618 14.84 32.02 34.43
CA GLN A 618 15.96 31.13 34.18
C GLN A 618 16.90 31.85 33.22
N ILE A 619 18.14 32.07 33.66
CA ILE A 619 19.20 32.63 32.82
C ILE A 619 20.23 31.54 32.52
N ASP A 620 20.72 31.55 31.29
CA ASP A 620 21.70 30.58 30.80
C ASP A 620 22.97 31.32 30.35
N ALA A 621 24.08 31.05 31.02
CA ALA A 621 25.36 31.71 30.79
C ALA A 621 25.96 31.37 29.41
N THR A 622 25.70 30.16 28.91
CA THR A 622 26.27 29.64 27.66
C THR A 622 25.59 30.25 26.45
N THR A 623 24.26 30.34 26.51
CA THR A 623 23.46 30.90 25.40
C THR A 623 23.23 32.40 25.55
N ALA A 624 23.54 32.98 26.71
CA ALA A 624 23.25 34.37 27.08
C ALA A 624 21.75 34.73 26.99
N LEU A 625 20.87 33.73 27.17
CA LEU A 625 19.41 33.88 27.09
C LEU A 625 18.77 33.86 28.47
N ALA A 626 17.65 34.59 28.59
CA ALA A 626 16.81 34.63 29.77
C ALA A 626 15.35 34.34 29.38
N ALA A 627 14.70 33.47 30.13
CA ALA A 627 13.27 33.18 29.96
C ALA A 627 12.60 33.00 31.31
N GLY A 628 11.29 33.28 31.39
CA GLY A 628 10.59 33.20 32.66
C GLY A 628 9.09 33.45 32.56
N SER A 629 8.47 33.57 33.72
CA SER A 629 7.05 33.90 33.85
C SER A 629 6.79 34.89 34.99
N TYR A 630 5.68 35.61 34.88
CA TYR A 630 5.10 36.43 35.94
C TYR A 630 3.58 36.22 35.91
N ALA A 631 2.87 36.75 36.90
CA ALA A 631 1.44 36.44 37.10
C ALA A 631 0.53 36.72 35.87
N GLN A 632 0.92 37.61 34.96
CA GLN A 632 0.08 38.01 33.81
C GLN A 632 0.63 37.53 32.45
N GLY A 633 1.74 36.78 32.43
CA GLY A 633 2.31 36.28 31.18
C GLY A 633 3.76 35.80 31.25
N THR A 634 4.49 35.95 30.15
CA THR A 634 5.82 35.38 29.95
C THR A 634 6.91 36.45 29.89
N LEU A 635 8.15 36.01 30.10
CA LEU A 635 9.33 36.84 30.05
C LEU A 635 10.35 36.25 29.08
N ARG A 636 10.93 37.09 28.23
CA ARG A 636 11.98 36.70 27.28
C ARG A 636 13.04 37.78 27.19
N GLY A 637 14.30 37.39 27.16
CA GLY A 637 15.38 38.34 27.17
C GLY A 637 16.76 37.73 26.96
N PHE A 638 17.78 38.56 27.12
CA PHE A 638 19.16 38.20 26.89
C PHE A 638 20.12 39.09 27.69
N ARG A 639 21.37 38.66 27.76
CA ARG A 639 22.46 39.50 28.29
C ARG A 639 22.89 40.53 27.25
N LEU A 640 23.01 41.79 27.65
CA LEU A 640 23.61 42.84 26.83
C LEU A 640 25.08 42.55 26.53
N ALA A 641 25.49 42.89 25.32
CA ALA A 641 26.88 42.82 24.92
C ALA A 641 27.74 43.78 25.76
N LYS A 642 28.88 43.27 26.22
CA LYS A 642 29.91 44.04 26.94
C LYS A 642 30.92 44.62 25.95
N THR A 643 31.77 45.52 26.45
CA THR A 643 32.89 46.07 25.68
C THR A 643 33.77 44.94 25.12
N GLY A 644 33.98 44.95 23.80
CA GLY A 644 34.78 43.97 23.09
C GLY A 644 34.00 42.79 22.49
N GLU A 645 32.71 42.65 22.79
CA GLU A 645 31.85 41.58 22.22
C GLU A 645 31.13 42.01 20.92
N LEU A 646 31.19 43.31 20.58
CA LEU A 646 30.69 43.88 19.33
C LEU A 646 31.86 44.45 18.49
N PRO A 647 31.69 44.63 17.17
CA PRO A 647 32.75 45.15 16.30
C PRO A 647 33.35 46.47 16.82
N THR A 648 34.68 46.59 16.73
CA THR A 648 35.44 47.73 17.29
C THR A 648 35.36 49.01 16.45
N ALA A 649 34.93 48.93 15.18
CA ALA A 649 34.77 50.10 14.32
C ALA A 649 33.35 50.68 14.43
N SER A 650 33.25 51.98 14.76
CA SER A 650 31.98 52.71 14.75
C SER A 650 31.32 52.63 13.38
N ARG A 651 30.11 52.07 13.32
CA ARG A 651 29.32 51.94 12.09
C ARG A 651 28.00 52.68 12.23
N GLN A 652 27.66 53.51 11.24
CA GLN A 652 26.33 54.12 11.17
C GLN A 652 25.34 53.10 10.62
N ILE A 653 24.31 52.80 11.41
CA ILE A 653 23.23 51.88 11.08
C ILE A 653 21.99 52.69 10.76
N THR A 654 21.33 52.37 9.66
CA THR A 654 19.99 52.86 9.32
C THR A 654 18.99 51.71 9.45
N MET A 655 17.97 51.90 10.27
CA MET A 655 16.83 51.02 10.42
C MET A 655 15.66 51.60 9.65
N VAL A 656 15.06 50.81 8.77
CA VAL A 656 13.80 51.16 8.09
C VAL A 656 12.64 50.56 8.87
N ILE A 657 11.61 51.35 9.12
CA ILE A 657 10.44 50.99 9.94
C ILE A 657 9.19 51.15 9.07
N ASP A 658 8.55 50.04 8.74
CA ASP A 658 7.25 50.02 8.08
C ASP A 658 6.13 50.21 9.13
N GLN A 659 5.11 51.01 8.79
CA GLN A 659 4.04 51.41 9.71
C GLN A 659 2.72 50.67 9.50
N GLY A 660 2.57 49.85 8.44
CA GLY A 660 1.33 49.08 8.18
C GLY A 660 0.08 49.92 7.82
N GLU A 661 -1.11 49.29 7.83
CA GLU A 661 -2.42 49.90 7.45
C GLU A 661 -3.10 50.73 8.56
N GLN A 662 -3.94 51.70 8.15
CA GLN A 662 -4.82 52.49 9.01
C GLN A 662 -6.29 52.38 8.53
N ASP A 663 -7.22 51.99 9.41
CA ASP A 663 -8.68 52.02 9.19
C ASP A 663 -9.22 51.35 7.91
N GLY A 664 -8.56 50.30 7.43
CA GLY A 664 -8.95 49.63 6.19
C GLY A 664 -8.78 50.50 4.93
N TYR A 665 -8.09 51.64 5.05
CA TYR A 665 -7.57 52.41 3.92
C TYR A 665 -6.04 52.35 3.92
N GLN A 666 -5.46 51.97 2.78
CA GLN A 666 -4.02 52.04 2.58
C GLN A 666 -3.55 53.50 2.65
N ILE A 667 -2.91 53.89 3.74
CA ILE A 667 -2.11 55.12 3.78
C ILE A 667 -0.87 54.85 2.96
N PRO A 668 -0.45 55.78 2.08
CA PRO A 668 0.77 55.58 1.30
C PRO A 668 1.90 55.22 2.26
N ALA A 669 2.46 54.02 2.08
CA ALA A 669 3.55 53.49 2.88
C ALA A 669 4.67 54.53 2.98
N GLY A 670 4.70 55.27 4.08
CA GLY A 670 5.85 56.07 4.46
C GLY A 670 6.80 55.14 5.19
N LEU A 671 7.86 54.69 4.53
CA LEU A 671 8.95 54.01 5.23
C LEU A 671 9.57 55.04 6.18
N GLY A 672 9.34 54.86 7.49
CA GLY A 672 10.09 55.57 8.50
C GLY A 672 11.54 55.10 8.50
N TRP A 673 12.46 55.95 8.93
CA TRP A 673 13.87 55.60 9.08
C TRP A 673 14.40 56.10 10.41
N ALA A 674 15.32 55.35 11.01
CA ALA A 674 16.06 55.77 12.18
C ALA A 674 17.54 55.43 12.00
N THR A 675 18.42 56.40 12.23
CA THR A 675 19.87 56.18 12.15
C THR A 675 20.54 56.31 13.49
N GLY A 676 21.60 55.55 13.69
CA GLY A 676 22.44 55.66 14.88
C GLY A 676 23.82 55.10 14.63
N THR A 677 24.74 55.36 15.55
CA THR A 677 26.08 54.78 15.48
C THR A 677 26.18 53.64 16.49
N LEU A 678 26.57 52.46 16.00
CA LEU A 678 26.84 51.32 16.86
C LEU A 678 28.08 51.58 17.70
N GLY A 679 27.89 51.61 19.01
CA GLY A 679 28.96 51.70 19.99
C GLY A 679 29.57 50.34 20.33
N THR A 680 30.54 50.33 21.24
CA THR A 680 31.22 49.11 21.72
C THR A 680 30.46 48.38 22.83
N THR A 681 29.26 48.84 23.18
CA THR A 681 28.38 48.26 24.21
C THR A 681 27.05 47.85 23.58
N GLY A 682 26.30 46.97 24.24
CA GLY A 682 25.01 46.45 23.76
C GLY A 682 23.86 47.46 23.66
N SER A 683 24.13 48.71 23.29
CA SER A 683 23.18 49.81 23.20
C SER A 683 23.44 50.67 21.97
N LEU A 684 22.49 50.69 21.03
CA LEU A 684 22.51 51.46 19.79
C LEU A 684 21.42 52.53 19.85
N PRO A 685 21.74 53.79 20.17
CA PRO A 685 20.78 54.88 20.13
C PRO A 685 20.43 55.22 18.68
N LEU A 686 19.15 55.25 18.34
CA LEU A 686 18.63 55.58 17.02
C LEU A 686 17.82 56.87 17.06
N SER A 687 17.95 57.70 16.03
CA SER A 687 17.16 58.90 15.81
C SER A 687 16.77 59.03 14.33
N GLY A 688 15.52 59.41 14.07
CA GLY A 688 15.04 59.65 12.72
C GLY A 688 13.58 60.05 12.69
N GLN A 689 12.85 59.65 11.65
CA GLN A 689 11.45 60.01 11.44
C GLN A 689 10.61 58.79 11.05
N LEU A 690 9.38 58.76 11.53
CA LEU A 690 8.35 57.81 11.10
C LEU A 690 7.78 58.18 9.72
N GLY A 691 7.01 57.28 9.11
CA GLY A 691 6.40 57.47 7.78
C GLY A 691 5.50 58.70 7.67
N ASP A 692 4.89 59.08 8.78
CA ASP A 692 4.07 60.28 8.97
C ASP A 692 4.88 61.53 9.38
N ALA A 693 6.20 61.50 9.24
CA ALA A 693 7.18 62.55 9.55
C ALA A 693 7.34 62.88 11.05
N GLN A 694 6.78 62.10 11.98
CA GLN A 694 7.02 62.30 13.41
C GLN A 694 8.45 61.91 13.81
N SER A 695 9.06 62.68 14.72
CA SER A 695 10.42 62.41 15.18
C SER A 695 10.48 61.17 16.07
N LEU A 696 11.31 60.21 15.69
CA LEU A 696 11.58 58.99 16.43
C LEU A 696 12.92 59.11 17.16
N LYS A 697 12.93 58.84 18.47
CA LYS A 697 14.14 58.59 19.26
C LYS A 697 13.97 57.29 20.04
N THR A 698 14.89 56.36 19.87
CA THR A 698 14.85 55.08 20.58
C THR A 698 16.26 54.54 20.84
N THR A 699 16.35 53.43 21.55
CA THR A 699 17.59 52.67 21.70
C THR A 699 17.32 51.20 21.46
N VAL A 700 18.07 50.62 20.53
CA VAL A 700 18.11 49.18 20.30
C VAL A 700 19.15 48.58 21.23
N ARG A 701 18.76 47.54 21.94
CA ARG A 701 19.58 46.83 22.92
C ARG A 701 20.08 45.56 22.27
N LEU A 702 21.38 45.28 22.34
CA LEU A 702 22.04 44.22 21.59
C LEU A 702 22.66 43.21 22.55
N SER A 703 22.43 41.93 22.27
CA SER A 703 23.12 40.82 22.92
C SER A 703 24.46 40.52 22.27
N ALA A 704 25.32 39.80 22.99
CA ALA A 704 26.55 39.25 22.44
C ALA A 704 26.30 38.14 21.39
N THR A 705 25.11 37.52 21.39
CA THR A 705 24.76 36.35 20.56
C THR A 705 23.95 36.69 19.31
N GLY A 706 23.78 37.98 19.00
CA GLY A 706 23.13 38.43 17.76
C GLY A 706 21.63 38.66 17.87
N GLN A 707 21.05 38.72 19.06
CA GLN A 707 19.69 39.22 19.30
C GLN A 707 19.68 40.71 19.60
N ALA A 708 18.60 41.38 19.21
CA ALA A 708 18.31 42.76 19.51
C ALA A 708 16.94 42.89 20.17
N MET A 709 16.76 43.90 21.01
CA MET A 709 15.48 44.26 21.59
C MET A 709 15.28 45.75 21.37
N MET A 710 14.12 46.12 20.85
CA MET A 710 13.75 47.51 20.64
C MET A 710 12.56 47.84 21.54
N TRP A 711 12.63 49.01 22.18
CA TRP A 711 11.55 49.54 23.03
C TRP A 711 11.36 51.02 22.72
N VAL A 712 10.22 51.39 22.14
CA VAL A 712 9.97 52.71 21.54
C VAL A 712 8.60 53.26 21.97
N LYS A 713 8.52 54.58 22.14
CA LYS A 713 7.27 55.34 22.15
C LYS A 713 7.15 56.16 20.87
N PRO A 714 6.36 55.71 19.86
CA PRO A 714 6.35 56.35 18.55
C PRO A 714 5.63 57.71 18.50
N TYR A 715 4.71 58.00 19.43
CA TYR A 715 3.78 59.13 19.31
C TYR A 715 3.73 60.01 20.58
N ARG A 716 3.24 61.26 20.44
CA ARG A 716 3.04 62.21 21.56
C ARG A 716 1.91 61.81 22.51
N ASN A 717 1.03 60.89 22.12
CA ASN A 717 0.03 60.31 23.02
C ASN A 717 0.73 59.35 24.01
N LEU A 718 0.37 59.40 25.29
CA LEU A 718 1.18 58.82 26.37
C LEU A 718 1.16 57.27 26.43
N ASN A 719 0.35 56.61 25.60
CA ASN A 719 -0.05 55.22 25.77
C ASN A 719 0.31 54.26 24.60
N SER A 720 0.80 54.76 23.46
CA SER A 720 1.23 53.91 22.33
C SER A 720 2.70 53.48 22.48
N LEU A 721 2.97 52.18 22.39
CA LEU A 721 4.31 51.57 22.56
C LEU A 721 4.59 50.53 21.47
N ILE A 722 5.87 50.39 21.13
CA ILE A 722 6.39 49.33 20.26
C ILE A 722 7.52 48.62 21.00
N GLY A 723 7.40 47.32 21.20
CA GLY A 723 8.39 46.48 21.87
C GLY A 723 8.52 45.13 21.19
N GLY A 724 9.74 44.61 21.03
CA GLY A 724 9.94 43.28 20.45
C GLY A 724 11.41 42.85 20.43
N ILE A 725 11.63 41.54 20.26
CA ILE A 725 12.96 40.92 20.11
C ILE A 725 13.17 40.54 18.64
N ILE A 726 14.35 40.85 18.11
CA ILE A 726 14.74 40.68 16.71
C ILE A 726 16.03 39.84 16.65
N SER A 727 16.13 38.95 15.66
CA SER A 727 17.39 38.26 15.34
C SER A 727 18.19 39.08 14.33
N LEU A 728 19.49 39.27 14.56
CA LEU A 728 20.40 40.04 13.71
C LEU A 728 21.41 39.18 12.93
N ARG A 729 21.22 37.86 12.89
CA ARG A 729 22.21 36.90 12.35
C ARG A 729 22.69 37.21 10.94
N ASP A 730 21.79 37.66 10.07
CA ASP A 730 22.08 37.84 8.65
C ASP A 730 22.44 39.29 8.28
N THR A 731 22.60 40.16 9.28
CA THR A 731 22.80 41.60 9.07
C THR A 731 24.27 42.02 8.97
N GLY A 732 25.22 41.11 9.27
CA GLY A 732 26.67 41.41 9.30
C GLY A 732 27.09 42.39 10.41
N ILE A 733 26.21 42.68 11.36
CA ILE A 733 26.43 43.58 12.51
C ILE A 733 27.14 42.86 13.67
N VAL A 734 26.94 41.55 13.81
CA VAL A 734 27.52 40.70 14.88
C VAL A 734 28.31 39.57 14.22
N PRO A 735 29.48 39.15 14.75
CA PRO A 735 30.17 37.95 14.28
C PRO A 735 29.21 36.75 14.30
N GLN A 736 29.25 35.88 13.29
CA GLN A 736 28.31 34.76 13.21
C GLN A 736 28.36 33.89 14.48
N SER A 737 27.22 33.81 15.17
CA SER A 737 27.07 33.03 16.39
C SER A 737 26.82 31.56 16.05
N PRO A 738 27.51 30.58 16.68
CA PRO A 738 27.47 29.17 16.30
C PRO A 738 26.19 28.40 16.68
N TYR A 739 25.27 28.98 17.45
CA TYR A 739 24.08 28.26 17.93
C TYR A 739 23.01 28.15 16.84
N THR A 740 22.24 27.07 16.70
CA THR A 740 21.29 26.87 15.58
C THR A 740 19.81 27.11 15.95
N SER A 741 19.47 27.34 17.22
CA SER A 741 18.09 27.29 17.70
C SER A 741 17.51 28.63 18.18
N ILE A 742 17.62 29.70 17.38
CA ILE A 742 16.95 30.97 17.70
C ILE A 742 15.68 31.08 16.87
N ARG A 743 14.51 30.94 17.50
CA ARG A 743 13.20 31.17 16.85
C ARG A 743 13.05 32.65 16.48
N ASN A 744 12.81 32.91 15.19
CA ASN A 744 12.35 34.21 14.70
C ASN A 744 10.95 34.49 15.29
N GLY A 745 10.83 35.57 16.04
CA GLY A 745 9.58 35.96 16.70
C GLY A 745 9.53 37.46 16.86
N LEU A 746 9.35 38.17 15.75
CA LEU A 746 9.05 39.59 15.74
C LEU A 746 7.60 39.80 16.22
N SER A 747 7.37 39.96 17.52
CA SER A 747 6.08 40.42 18.06
C SER A 747 5.95 41.94 17.90
N TRP A 748 5.53 42.41 16.73
CA TRP A 748 5.09 43.80 16.53
C TRP A 748 3.65 43.95 16.99
N ARG A 749 3.38 44.72 18.06
CA ARG A 749 2.01 45.11 18.42
C ARG A 749 1.95 46.55 18.93
N ARG A 750 1.14 47.39 18.25
CA ARG A 750 0.68 48.69 18.78
C ARG A 750 -0.43 48.42 19.79
N VAL A 751 -0.35 49.04 20.95
CA VAL A 751 -1.47 49.12 21.90
C VAL A 751 -2.11 50.51 21.74
N ALA A 752 -3.31 50.59 21.17
CA ALA A 752 -4.10 51.82 21.12
C ALA A 752 -4.96 51.94 22.40
N ASP A 753 -5.26 53.16 22.84
CA ASP A 753 -6.23 53.38 23.93
C ASP A 753 -7.65 53.60 23.40
N ASN A 754 -8.66 53.40 24.26
CA ASN A 754 -10.08 53.52 23.91
C ASN A 754 -10.55 54.97 23.64
N ALA A 755 -9.66 55.97 23.60
CA ALA A 755 -10.01 57.36 23.35
C ALA A 755 -9.69 57.83 21.91
N GLU A 756 -9.02 57.01 21.09
CA GLU A 756 -8.85 57.25 19.65
C GLU A 756 -10.06 56.70 18.86
N LEU A 757 -11.05 57.55 18.56
CA LEU A 757 -12.21 57.21 17.71
C LEU A 757 -11.87 57.05 16.22
N SER A 758 -10.59 57.00 15.86
CA SER A 758 -10.09 56.90 14.48
C SER A 758 -9.23 55.66 14.24
N TYR A 759 -9.30 54.63 15.10
CA TYR A 759 -8.63 53.33 14.89
C TYR A 759 -9.40 52.22 15.61
N SER A 760 -10.29 51.50 14.92
CA SER A 760 -11.16 50.48 15.55
C SER A 760 -10.63 49.06 15.50
N SER A 761 -9.48 48.81 14.84
CA SER A 761 -8.82 47.51 14.85
C SER A 761 -7.31 47.68 14.96
N GLY A 762 -6.73 47.14 16.03
CA GLY A 762 -5.28 47.02 16.16
C GLY A 762 -4.69 46.21 15.00
N PHE A 763 -3.41 46.43 14.71
CA PHE A 763 -2.70 45.66 13.67
C PHE A 763 -2.92 44.15 13.88
N GLY A 764 -3.39 43.47 12.84
CA GLY A 764 -3.31 42.01 12.79
C GLY A 764 -1.84 41.56 12.89
N PRO A 765 -1.57 40.33 13.35
CA PRO A 765 -0.20 39.79 13.33
C PRO A 765 0.37 39.93 11.92
N LEU A 766 1.56 40.51 11.79
CA LEU A 766 2.28 40.53 10.52
C LEU A 766 2.42 39.09 10.02
N ALA A 767 2.16 38.87 8.72
CA ALA A 767 2.57 37.64 8.05
C ALA A 767 4.06 37.41 8.31
N ALA A 768 4.49 36.15 8.37
CA ALA A 768 5.79 35.69 8.84
C ALA A 768 7.03 36.32 8.14
N ASP A 769 6.83 37.17 7.14
CA ASP A 769 7.83 37.65 6.19
C ASP A 769 8.07 39.17 6.24
N ALA A 770 7.58 39.86 7.28
CA ALA A 770 7.92 41.28 7.49
C ALA A 770 9.40 41.44 7.90
N SER A 771 10.27 41.77 6.95
CA SER A 771 11.71 41.92 7.14
C SER A 771 12.10 43.27 7.72
N VAL A 772 12.78 43.29 8.87
CA VAL A 772 13.55 44.46 9.33
C VAL A 772 14.93 44.41 8.68
N ASN A 773 15.10 45.13 7.57
CA ASN A 773 16.41 45.17 6.89
C ASN A 773 17.25 46.33 7.44
N LEU A 774 18.22 46.01 8.30
CA LEU A 774 19.21 46.96 8.79
C LEU A 774 20.28 47.18 7.71
N HIS A 775 20.40 48.42 7.23
CA HIS A 775 21.30 48.75 6.14
C HIS A 775 22.38 49.73 6.60
N ASN A 776 23.62 49.52 6.14
CA ASN A 776 24.63 50.57 6.13
C ASN A 776 24.18 51.64 5.11
N LYS A 777 24.43 52.93 5.39
CA LYS A 777 24.10 54.04 4.47
C LYS A 777 24.68 53.73 3.06
N PRO A 778 23.86 53.52 2.02
CA PRO A 778 24.36 53.21 0.68
C PRO A 778 25.05 54.45 0.11
N THR A 779 26.21 54.27 -0.52
CA THR A 779 26.99 55.36 -1.12
C THR A 779 26.53 55.70 -2.55
N SER A 780 25.65 54.90 -3.16
CA SER A 780 25.03 55.16 -4.47
C SER A 780 23.71 54.39 -4.66
N SER A 781 22.91 54.77 -5.65
CA SER A 781 21.64 54.09 -6.01
C SER A 781 21.85 52.62 -6.42
N LEU A 782 22.98 52.31 -7.06
CA LEU A 782 23.39 50.96 -7.46
C LEU A 782 23.59 50.02 -6.25
N VAL A 783 24.08 50.56 -5.12
CA VAL A 783 24.30 49.81 -3.88
C VAL A 783 22.98 49.61 -3.12
N PHE A 784 22.05 50.57 -3.20
CA PHE A 784 20.72 50.43 -2.60
C PHE A 784 19.90 49.33 -3.29
N SER A 785 19.92 49.28 -4.63
CA SER A 785 19.25 48.21 -5.41
C SER A 785 19.86 46.83 -5.17
N ALA A 786 21.19 46.73 -5.10
CA ALA A 786 21.86 45.47 -4.80
C ALA A 786 21.58 44.98 -3.37
N ASN A 787 21.50 45.88 -2.38
CA ASN A 787 21.19 45.54 -0.98
C ASN A 787 19.74 45.09 -0.77
N LEU A 788 18.80 45.52 -1.63
CA LEU A 788 17.43 44.99 -1.70
C LEU A 788 17.35 43.64 -2.45
N GLY A 789 18.49 43.06 -2.85
CA GLY A 789 18.56 41.79 -3.58
C GLY A 789 18.25 41.87 -5.07
N LEU A 790 18.22 43.07 -5.67
CA LEU A 790 17.88 43.24 -7.08
C LEU A 790 19.16 43.19 -7.94
N SER A 791 19.35 42.09 -8.67
CA SER A 791 20.48 41.92 -9.60
C SER A 791 20.04 42.05 -11.07
N ASN A 792 20.97 42.52 -11.91
CA ASN A 792 20.72 43.06 -13.27
C ASN A 792 20.29 42.06 -14.37
N SER A 793 19.80 40.88 -14.05
CA SER A 793 19.55 39.88 -15.10
C SER A 793 18.38 38.91 -14.90
N GLU A 794 17.62 38.99 -13.81
CA GLU A 794 16.47 38.09 -13.62
C GLU A 794 15.28 38.82 -13.01
N PHE A 795 14.45 39.41 -13.87
CA PHE A 795 13.04 39.61 -13.54
C PHE A 795 12.23 38.58 -14.36
N ARG A 796 11.73 37.55 -13.70
CA ARG A 796 10.50 36.87 -14.11
C ARG A 796 9.55 36.98 -12.93
N ASN A 797 8.33 37.47 -13.18
CA ASN A 797 7.24 37.65 -12.22
C ASN A 797 7.42 38.82 -11.23
N VAL A 798 7.14 40.05 -11.69
CA VAL A 798 6.74 41.13 -10.79
C VAL A 798 5.21 41.07 -10.64
N VAL A 799 4.73 40.77 -9.43
CA VAL A 799 3.31 40.73 -9.09
C VAL A 799 2.95 41.97 -8.26
N PHE A 800 2.29 42.95 -8.85
CA PHE A 800 1.59 44.06 -8.18
C PHE A 800 0.29 43.63 -7.48
N ASP A 801 0.28 42.76 -6.48
CA ASP A 801 -1.01 42.29 -5.92
C ASP A 801 -1.89 43.42 -5.35
N GLY A 802 -2.97 43.74 -6.07
CA GLY A 802 -4.07 44.59 -5.64
C GLY A 802 -5.25 43.66 -5.44
N GLY A 803 -5.61 43.45 -4.18
CA GLY A 803 -6.59 42.44 -3.76
C GLY A 803 -7.97 42.66 -4.35
N GLY A 804 -8.67 41.54 -4.57
CA GLY A 804 -10.14 41.43 -4.63
C GLY A 804 -10.87 42.22 -5.74
N LEU A 805 -11.48 41.50 -6.68
CA LEU A 805 -12.29 42.04 -7.79
C LEU A 805 -13.43 42.98 -7.33
N PRO A 806 -13.60 44.13 -8.01
CA PRO A 806 -14.91 44.69 -8.35
C PRO A 806 -15.25 44.42 -9.83
N SER A 807 -16.54 44.44 -10.16
CA SER A 807 -17.12 43.99 -11.44
C SER A 807 -16.76 44.82 -12.69
N ALA A 808 -16.29 44.11 -13.72
CA ALA A 808 -16.37 44.23 -15.19
C ALA A 808 -16.46 45.57 -15.98
N GLU A 809 -16.67 46.77 -15.42
CA GLU A 809 -17.08 47.94 -16.25
C GLU A 809 -16.14 49.17 -16.32
N GLN A 810 -14.85 49.09 -15.95
CA GLN A 810 -13.97 50.28 -16.00
C GLN A 810 -12.54 49.98 -16.50
N PHE A 811 -12.34 49.96 -17.83
CA PHE A 811 -11.00 49.99 -18.45
C PHE A 811 -10.99 50.81 -19.74
N THR A 812 -10.74 52.11 -19.65
CA THR A 812 -10.35 52.95 -20.81
C THR A 812 -9.44 54.09 -20.36
N ALA A 813 -8.12 53.84 -20.30
CA ALA A 813 -6.98 54.76 -20.53
C ALA A 813 -5.76 54.40 -19.64
N MET A 814 -4.65 53.96 -20.23
CA MET A 814 -3.31 54.05 -19.63
C MET A 814 -2.43 54.96 -20.52
N PRO A 815 -1.58 55.84 -19.98
CA PRO A 815 -0.69 56.72 -20.73
C PRO A 815 0.58 55.97 -21.17
N GLU A 816 1.11 56.38 -22.32
CA GLU A 816 2.19 55.70 -23.04
C GLU A 816 3.60 55.82 -22.41
N ARG A 817 3.82 56.61 -21.33
CA ARG A 817 5.13 56.76 -20.64
C ARG A 817 5.04 57.16 -19.15
N PHE A 818 6.02 56.70 -18.33
CA PHE A 818 6.28 57.17 -16.95
C PHE A 818 7.73 57.66 -16.78
N VAL A 819 7.96 58.70 -15.97
CA VAL A 819 9.30 59.27 -15.66
C VAL A 819 9.42 59.52 -14.14
N MET A 820 10.54 59.14 -13.52
CA MET A 820 10.89 59.50 -12.13
C MET A 820 11.83 60.73 -12.10
N ASP A 821 11.73 61.57 -11.08
CA ASP A 821 12.64 62.72 -10.91
C ASP A 821 13.91 62.40 -10.10
N SER A 822 14.85 63.36 -10.06
CA SER A 822 16.15 63.24 -9.37
C SER A 822 16.08 63.10 -7.83
N THR A 823 14.87 63.12 -7.26
CA THR A 823 14.60 62.87 -5.84
C THR A 823 13.82 61.58 -5.59
N TYR A 824 13.63 60.76 -6.63
CA TYR A 824 13.00 59.44 -6.60
C TYR A 824 11.51 59.43 -6.25
N LYS A 825 10.78 60.50 -6.61
CA LYS A 825 9.31 60.50 -6.56
C LYS A 825 8.71 60.10 -7.91
N LEU A 826 7.73 59.19 -7.87
CA LEU A 826 6.81 58.95 -8.98
C LEU A 826 5.76 60.08 -8.99
N ASN A 827 5.67 60.82 -10.10
CA ASN A 827 4.64 61.84 -10.24
C ASN A 827 3.29 61.13 -10.46
N PRO A 828 2.26 61.36 -9.63
CA PRO A 828 1.03 60.58 -9.69
C PRO A 828 0.15 61.07 -10.84
N VAL A 829 0.01 60.27 -11.89
CA VAL A 829 -1.23 60.26 -12.68
C VAL A 829 -2.04 59.07 -12.19
N ALA A 830 -3.15 59.36 -11.53
CA ALA A 830 -4.04 58.35 -10.97
C ALA A 830 -4.60 57.48 -12.09
N LEU A 831 -4.32 56.18 -12.02
CA LEU A 831 -4.90 55.19 -12.93
C LEU A 831 -5.27 53.94 -12.13
N PRO A 832 -6.55 53.54 -12.17
CA PRO A 832 -7.03 52.32 -11.56
C PRO A 832 -6.92 51.15 -12.54
N GLY A 833 -6.52 49.99 -12.01
CA GLY A 833 -6.65 48.70 -12.69
C GLY A 833 -5.34 48.10 -13.20
N ARG A 834 -5.11 46.81 -12.90
CA ARG A 834 -3.96 46.04 -13.37
C ARG A 834 -4.25 45.46 -14.76
N VAL A 835 -3.37 45.73 -15.70
CA VAL A 835 -3.07 44.82 -16.81
C VAL A 835 -1.73 44.17 -16.47
N MET A 836 -1.62 42.84 -16.59
CA MET A 836 -0.31 42.19 -16.56
C MET A 836 0.34 42.34 -17.93
N ALA A 837 1.25 43.31 -18.01
CA ALA A 837 2.13 43.53 -19.14
C ALA A 837 3.50 42.91 -18.85
N LEU A 838 3.90 41.93 -19.64
CA LEU A 838 5.28 41.43 -19.64
C LEU A 838 6.13 42.42 -20.46
N TRP A 839 6.87 43.28 -19.77
CA TRP A 839 7.81 44.17 -20.44
C TRP A 839 9.14 43.46 -20.70
N GLN A 840 9.65 43.58 -21.92
CA GLN A 840 10.98 43.12 -22.30
C GLN A 840 11.72 44.26 -23.00
N GLY A 841 12.74 44.82 -22.34
CA GLY A 841 13.49 45.96 -22.86
C GLY A 841 14.78 46.27 -22.11
N VAL A 842 15.45 47.33 -22.56
CA VAL A 842 16.75 47.79 -22.05
C VAL A 842 16.58 49.09 -21.28
N ILE A 843 17.31 49.22 -20.16
CA ILE A 843 17.37 50.44 -19.34
C ILE A 843 18.59 51.26 -19.78
N ASN A 844 18.40 52.52 -20.16
CA ASN A 844 19.52 53.43 -20.39
C ASN A 844 19.85 54.18 -19.10
N SER A 845 20.97 53.83 -18.48
CA SER A 845 21.41 54.31 -17.17
C SER A 845 21.77 55.79 -17.11
N THR A 846 21.83 56.50 -18.23
CA THR A 846 22.24 57.93 -18.25
C THR A 846 21.05 58.89 -18.27
N ALA A 847 19.87 58.44 -18.75
CA ALA A 847 18.70 59.31 -18.94
C ALA A 847 17.49 58.95 -18.06
N GLY A 848 17.54 57.83 -17.32
CA GLY A 848 16.44 57.38 -16.45
C GLY A 848 15.18 56.97 -17.20
N SER A 849 15.28 56.57 -18.48
CA SER A 849 14.16 56.11 -19.30
C SER A 849 14.23 54.61 -19.60
N PHE A 850 13.05 53.99 -19.74
CA PHE A 850 12.84 52.58 -20.07
C PHE A 850 12.34 52.46 -21.52
N THR A 851 12.92 51.56 -22.31
CA THR A 851 12.46 51.27 -23.69
C THR A 851 12.37 49.75 -23.91
N GLY A 852 11.21 49.25 -24.30
CA GLY A 852 10.97 47.82 -24.53
C GLY A 852 9.57 47.50 -24.99
N THR A 853 9.38 46.26 -25.44
CA THR A 853 8.10 45.72 -25.93
C THR A 853 7.28 45.20 -24.76
N ILE A 854 5.97 45.43 -24.79
CA ILE A 854 5.02 44.90 -23.81
C ILE A 854 4.23 43.76 -24.46
N ALA A 855 4.32 42.56 -23.88
CA ALA A 855 3.48 41.43 -24.24
C ALA A 855 2.40 41.21 -23.16
N LEU A 856 1.12 41.20 -23.55
CA LEU A 856 0.02 40.91 -22.65
C LEU A 856 -0.28 39.41 -22.69
N ASP A 857 -0.31 38.75 -21.53
CA ASP A 857 -0.60 37.32 -21.44
C ASP A 857 -2.11 37.07 -21.59
N ALA A 858 -2.50 36.32 -22.63
CA ALA A 858 -3.88 36.02 -22.99
C ALA A 858 -4.38 34.65 -22.45
N SER A 859 -3.68 34.04 -21.49
CA SER A 859 -3.97 32.66 -21.08
C SER A 859 -5.05 32.48 -19.99
N ASN A 860 -5.77 33.52 -19.56
CA ASN A 860 -6.94 33.31 -18.68
C ASN A 860 -8.12 34.31 -18.80
N SER A 861 -8.36 34.83 -20.00
CA SER A 861 -9.64 35.46 -20.33
C SER A 861 -9.99 35.14 -21.77
N GLY A 862 -11.00 34.29 -21.98
CA GLY A 862 -11.59 34.14 -23.30
C GLY A 862 -12.13 35.48 -23.77
N ILE A 863 -11.38 36.17 -24.64
CA ILE A 863 -11.82 37.14 -25.65
C ILE A 863 -10.63 37.43 -26.59
N LEU A 864 -10.75 36.84 -27.79
CA LEU A 864 -10.42 37.34 -29.14
C LEU A 864 -8.97 37.63 -29.59
N LYS A 865 -8.54 36.76 -30.51
CA LYS A 865 -7.97 37.04 -31.84
C LYS A 865 -7.98 38.51 -32.29
N GLY A 866 -6.79 39.06 -32.50
CA GLY A 866 -6.57 40.27 -33.29
C GLY A 866 -5.12 40.71 -33.16
N ASN A 867 -4.39 40.79 -34.27
CA ASN A 867 -3.03 41.33 -34.28
C ASN A 867 -3.06 42.79 -33.81
N ALA A 868 -2.54 43.06 -32.60
CA ALA A 868 -2.10 44.38 -32.21
C ALA A 868 -0.57 44.35 -32.12
N SER A 869 0.07 45.23 -32.88
CA SER A 869 1.50 45.54 -32.76
C SER A 869 1.65 46.67 -31.74
N VAL A 870 2.72 46.63 -30.95
CA VAL A 870 3.26 47.79 -30.21
C VAL A 870 4.35 48.40 -31.07
#